data_AF-A0A4W3J9K4-F1
#
_entry.id   AF-A0A4W3J9K4-F1
#
_cell.length_a   1.000
_cell.length_b   1.000
_cell.length_c   1.000
_cell.angle_alpha   90.00
_cell.angle_beta   90.00
_cell.angle_gamma   90.00
#
_symmetry.space_group_name_H-M   'P 1'
#
loop_
_entity.id
_entity.type
_entity.pdbx_description
1 polymer ?
#
loop_
_entity_poly.entity_id
_entity_poly.type
_entity_poly.pdbx_seq_one_letter_code
_entity_poly.pdbx_strand_id
1 'polypeptide(L)'
;IIIIIINLAFDIALFTLGGHPKALHRTHCKICNTWGSGGFRTFEDKFYYLSSECKFVMSRQCKDSSEDFNVQIRRGSNGILEHIFMKIEGVTIIVDEGIISVKDQDFFQKKLFLLTVSLFLIYFSISLKSCLVITILFLLCEQRHIIASYCLVQGCYQTSRCEINNFYISAEYICPGNQIYNKAGSSCVQTCTDPNPLLHCDNGVITCDCPKGTVLNNIKNNNQCIDIEQCPCVFGGVIFEPGETRNTSCQSCTCKSGNWNCFAFNCPGRCKFEEGTYITTFDQKCYNLRGDCSYIAASNLFFTGEIIIFQQCSMFIQFATTFGLKMQVQISPIMQLYISLPTDAQGTTTGLCGNFNGNADDDFTSSQQIIEPTSVAFAQSWEIGDCTKERDPPSCISSENGNVPIKYCLLLQYRNICKETACVCQNIDECICAALGAYAHECAAHGIIVADWNGDTCTKCPETQVFGYDMRACNRTCRSLSDDDYTCEVEDVPVYGCGCPQGKYMNENQKCVESKDCACYKKGIFFKPGYIQISSFIKNQTMKIMQNMFSFTKPSKCVPGCACPEGLVENDKGECVQLKTCTCSWGGEIYSAGSTINQDCNKCTCENGEWKCSKKLCPKTCEVYGEGHYKTFDGKRYAFDGNCRYIYVEDQCKGELGSFQIITESLPCCEKGVICSRSDKEVILKEDEHINCTDDFCSVYTVGLYLVLTFSDGITVTWDKRTRLSVTLDPRWKDKVCGLCGNFNLNTEDDLTTKGNYLVADVVEFGNSWKADSMCSDVSEQKFPCERNPYCEAWAHRKCGIIKESTFQHCHKKVDNKPYYDACIQEACACDMEGKYLGFCTSVAVYAEACNKAGVCIDWRTPDLCRKYQLFYS
;
A
#
# COMPACT_ATOMS: atom_id res chain seq x y z
N ILE A 1 -9.25 11.70 44.25
CA ILE A 1 -10.08 11.85 45.47
C ILE A 1 -9.34 12.80 46.40
N ILE A 2 -9.83 14.03 46.55
CA ILE A 2 -9.26 15.04 47.45
C ILE A 2 -10.38 15.41 48.42
N ILE A 3 -10.21 15.01 49.69
CA ILE A 3 -11.16 15.34 50.75
C ILE A 3 -10.75 16.71 51.31
N ILE A 4 -11.45 17.77 50.91
CA ILE A 4 -11.36 19.08 51.57
C ILE A 4 -12.68 19.28 52.33
N ILE A 5 -12.57 19.51 53.64
CA ILE A 5 -13.72 19.84 54.48
C ILE A 5 -14.04 21.33 54.22
N ILE A 6 -15.04 21.60 53.37
CA ILE A 6 -15.42 22.97 53.00
C ILE A 6 -16.78 23.36 53.61
N ASN A 7 -16.84 24.54 54.23
CA ASN A 7 -18.11 25.17 54.57
C ASN A 7 -18.83 25.62 53.29
N LEU A 8 -20.05 25.11 53.08
CA LEU A 8 -20.84 25.34 51.88
C LEU A 8 -21.81 26.52 52.03
N ALA A 9 -21.86 27.37 51.01
CA ALA A 9 -22.91 28.36 50.78
C ALA A 9 -23.74 27.98 49.54
N PHE A 10 -25.04 28.28 49.55
CA PHE A 10 -25.98 27.82 48.53
C PHE A 10 -27.04 28.90 48.24
N ASP A 11 -27.10 29.36 47.00
CA ASP A 11 -27.95 30.43 46.49
C ASP A 11 -28.96 29.90 45.44
N ILE A 12 -30.23 30.32 45.52
CA ILE A 12 -31.28 30.12 44.49
C ILE A 12 -31.78 31.51 44.05
N ALA A 13 -31.89 31.74 42.75
CA ALA A 13 -32.44 32.97 42.17
C ALA A 13 -33.69 32.70 41.30
N LEU A 14 -34.80 33.40 41.58
CA LEU A 14 -36.09 33.26 40.90
C LEU A 14 -36.43 34.52 40.09
N PHE A 15 -36.91 34.34 38.86
CA PHE A 15 -37.35 35.42 37.96
C PHE A 15 -38.86 35.33 37.69
N THR A 16 -39.55 36.47 37.66
CA THR A 16 -41.00 36.54 37.36
C THR A 16 -41.24 37.02 35.93
N LEU A 17 -41.77 36.15 35.06
CA LEU A 17 -42.18 36.52 33.70
C LEU A 17 -43.61 37.08 33.69
N GLY A 18 -43.75 38.37 33.37
CA GLY A 18 -45.03 39.00 33.08
C GLY A 18 -45.09 39.51 31.64
N GLY A 19 -45.93 38.88 30.80
CA GLY A 19 -46.58 39.48 29.62
C GLY A 19 -45.71 40.06 28.47
N HIS A 20 -45.44 39.21 27.47
CA HIS A 20 -45.02 39.53 26.09
C HIS A 20 -43.66 40.26 25.84
N PRO A 21 -43.03 40.03 24.66
CA PRO A 21 -41.63 40.37 24.45
C PRO A 21 -41.42 41.77 23.84
N LYS A 22 -40.70 42.63 24.55
CA LYS A 22 -39.89 43.74 23.99
C LYS A 22 -38.86 44.22 25.03
N ALA A 23 -37.59 44.30 24.63
CA ALA A 23 -36.45 44.87 25.35
C ALA A 23 -36.19 44.35 26.79
N LEU A 24 -35.27 43.39 26.93
CA LEU A 24 -34.83 42.85 28.22
C LEU A 24 -33.83 43.79 28.93
N HIS A 25 -34.31 44.91 29.47
CA HIS A 25 -33.54 45.68 30.47
C HIS A 25 -33.53 44.89 31.80
N ARG A 26 -32.39 44.86 32.51
CA ARG A 26 -32.22 44.16 33.81
C ARG A 26 -33.37 44.44 34.78
N THR A 27 -34.29 43.48 34.95
CA THR A 27 -35.34 43.49 35.96
C THR A 27 -34.85 42.80 37.24
N HIS A 28 -35.37 43.23 38.39
CA HIS A 28 -34.86 42.83 39.72
C HIS A 28 -34.90 41.31 39.95
N CYS A 29 -33.72 40.71 40.13
CA CYS A 29 -33.58 39.32 40.53
C CYS A 29 -33.63 39.20 42.07
N LYS A 30 -34.41 38.24 42.59
CA LYS A 30 -34.53 37.96 44.03
C LYS A 30 -33.81 36.65 44.37
N ILE A 31 -33.01 36.66 45.43
CA ILE A 31 -32.13 35.56 45.81
C ILE A 31 -32.51 35.04 47.20
N CYS A 32 -32.68 33.72 47.32
CA CYS A 32 -32.78 32.98 48.58
C CYS A 32 -31.46 32.24 48.80
N ASN A 33 -30.82 32.36 49.95
CA ASN A 33 -29.55 31.68 50.18
C ASN A 33 -29.33 31.17 51.60
N THR A 34 -28.35 30.28 51.77
CA THR A 34 -27.94 29.72 53.05
C THR A 34 -26.42 29.57 53.13
N TRP A 35 -25.82 29.82 54.29
CA TRP A 35 -24.36 29.84 54.48
C TRP A 35 -23.96 29.47 55.91
N GLY A 36 -22.68 29.15 56.09
CA GLY A 36 -22.11 28.74 57.39
C GLY A 36 -22.84 27.53 57.99
N SER A 37 -22.94 27.48 59.31
CA SER A 37 -23.54 26.39 60.08
C SER A 37 -25.08 26.41 60.16
N GLY A 38 -25.76 27.33 59.47
CA GLY A 38 -27.23 27.44 59.54
C GLY A 38 -27.86 28.81 59.24
N GLY A 39 -27.13 29.76 58.64
CA GLY A 39 -27.72 31.05 58.23
C GLY A 39 -28.59 30.90 56.99
N PHE A 40 -29.71 31.64 56.92
CA PHE A 40 -30.64 31.67 55.78
C PHE A 40 -31.11 33.10 55.47
N ARG A 41 -31.39 33.36 54.19
CA ARG A 41 -32.05 34.55 53.64
C ARG A 41 -33.15 34.09 52.70
N THR A 42 -34.37 34.63 52.84
CA THR A 42 -35.46 34.35 51.89
C THR A 42 -35.36 35.24 50.64
N PHE A 43 -36.13 34.91 49.59
CA PHE A 43 -36.35 35.78 48.42
C PHE A 43 -36.93 37.18 48.74
N GLU A 44 -37.35 37.42 49.98
CA GLU A 44 -37.82 38.73 50.48
C GLU A 44 -36.79 39.41 51.40
N ASP A 45 -35.54 38.99 51.36
CA ASP A 45 -34.45 39.51 52.19
C ASP A 45 -34.71 39.40 53.71
N LYS A 46 -35.48 38.40 54.13
CA LYS A 46 -35.67 38.06 55.55
C LYS A 46 -34.59 37.07 55.98
N PHE A 47 -33.81 37.46 56.98
CA PHE A 47 -32.68 36.68 57.50
C PHE A 47 -33.10 35.90 58.75
N TYR A 48 -32.74 34.63 58.83
CA TYR A 48 -32.96 33.78 60.01
C TYR A 48 -31.85 32.74 60.15
N TYR A 49 -31.72 32.13 61.33
CA TYR A 49 -30.79 31.04 61.59
C TYR A 49 -31.56 29.78 61.97
N LEU A 50 -31.20 28.64 61.37
CA LEU A 50 -31.80 27.34 61.62
C LEU A 50 -30.70 26.28 61.69
N SER A 51 -30.47 25.74 62.88
CA SER A 51 -29.59 24.60 63.12
C SER A 51 -30.41 23.33 63.23
N SER A 52 -30.26 22.40 62.29
CA SER A 52 -30.87 21.08 62.34
C SER A 52 -30.23 20.13 61.33
N GLU A 53 -30.08 18.86 61.72
CA GLU A 53 -29.55 17.76 60.92
C GLU A 53 -30.62 17.10 60.02
N CYS A 54 -31.88 17.52 60.14
CA CYS A 54 -32.99 16.99 59.34
C CYS A 54 -32.90 17.40 57.86
N LYS A 55 -33.64 16.68 57.00
CA LYS A 55 -33.83 17.06 55.61
C LYS A 55 -34.93 18.12 55.50
N PHE A 56 -34.62 19.26 54.87
CA PHE A 56 -35.55 20.38 54.66
C PHE A 56 -35.82 20.61 53.18
N VAL A 57 -37.05 21.04 52.85
CA VAL A 57 -37.36 21.62 51.54
C VAL A 57 -36.97 23.10 51.61
N MET A 58 -35.98 23.53 50.82
CA MET A 58 -35.53 24.92 50.78
C MET A 58 -36.38 25.76 49.82
N SER A 59 -36.82 25.17 48.70
CA SER A 59 -37.78 25.78 47.78
C SER A 59 -38.44 24.71 46.92
N ARG A 60 -39.74 24.86 46.61
CA ARG A 60 -40.44 24.01 45.63
C ARG A 60 -41.55 24.80 44.95
N GLN A 61 -41.98 24.33 43.78
CA GLN A 61 -43.24 24.75 43.18
C GLN A 61 -44.43 24.14 43.95
N CYS A 62 -45.47 24.95 44.21
CA CYS A 62 -46.67 24.55 44.97
C CYS A 62 -47.98 24.70 44.17
N LYS A 63 -47.89 24.88 42.83
CA LYS A 63 -49.06 25.00 41.94
C LYS A 63 -49.03 23.91 40.87
N ASP A 64 -50.19 23.28 40.73
CA ASP A 64 -50.56 22.24 39.78
C ASP A 64 -49.80 20.90 39.87
N SER A 65 -50.29 19.90 39.14
CA SER A 65 -49.95 18.47 39.31
C SER A 65 -48.61 18.05 38.69
N SER A 66 -47.79 18.99 38.23
CA SER A 66 -46.37 18.79 37.90
C SER A 66 -45.47 19.52 38.90
N GLU A 67 -44.60 18.78 39.60
CA GLU A 67 -43.49 19.40 40.34
C GLU A 67 -42.41 19.84 39.35
N ASP A 68 -42.52 21.06 38.81
CA ASP A 68 -41.53 21.61 37.87
C ASP A 68 -40.16 21.83 38.54
N PHE A 69 -40.13 22.17 39.84
CA PHE A 69 -38.91 22.08 40.65
C PHE A 69 -39.15 21.84 42.15
N ASN A 70 -38.20 21.15 42.80
CA ASN A 70 -38.20 20.78 44.21
C ASN A 70 -36.74 20.67 44.72
N VAL A 71 -36.31 21.60 45.57
CA VAL A 71 -34.95 21.72 46.12
C VAL A 71 -34.97 21.44 47.62
N GLN A 72 -34.17 20.47 48.05
CA GLN A 72 -34.09 19.97 49.42
C GLN A 72 -32.64 19.89 49.87
N ILE A 73 -32.38 20.18 51.14
CA ILE A 73 -31.05 20.20 51.75
C ILE A 73 -31.04 19.40 53.05
N ARG A 74 -29.88 18.87 53.43
CA ARG A 74 -29.61 18.26 54.73
C ARG A 74 -28.22 18.70 55.19
N ARG A 75 -28.12 19.16 56.44
CA ARG A 75 -26.86 19.51 57.09
C ARG A 75 -26.37 18.36 57.98
N GLY A 76 -25.06 18.25 58.13
CA GLY A 76 -24.40 17.37 59.08
C GLY A 76 -24.39 17.92 60.50
N SER A 77 -23.86 17.14 61.44
CA SER A 77 -23.72 17.52 62.85
C SER A 77 -22.69 18.66 63.09
N ASN A 78 -21.80 18.88 62.13
CA ASN A 78 -20.91 20.04 62.05
C ASN A 78 -21.61 21.32 61.50
N GLY A 79 -22.91 21.23 61.16
CA GLY A 79 -23.68 22.29 60.54
C GLY A 79 -23.42 22.53 59.06
N ILE A 80 -22.49 21.81 58.41
CA ILE A 80 -22.16 21.94 56.98
C ILE A 80 -23.23 21.21 56.14
N LEU A 81 -23.51 21.67 54.92
CA LEU A 81 -24.37 20.94 53.98
C LEU A 81 -23.69 19.63 53.56
N GLU A 82 -24.31 18.48 53.85
CA GLU A 82 -23.81 17.17 53.43
C GLU A 82 -24.50 16.70 52.14
N HIS A 83 -25.82 16.92 52.05
CA HIS A 83 -26.64 16.34 51.00
C HIS A 83 -27.67 17.35 50.45
N ILE A 84 -27.67 17.54 49.13
CA ILE A 84 -28.58 18.41 48.39
C ILE A 84 -29.32 17.56 47.37
N PHE A 85 -30.64 17.58 47.40
CA PHE A 85 -31.50 16.90 46.44
C PHE A 85 -32.29 17.93 45.65
N MET A 86 -32.21 17.86 44.34
CA MET A 86 -32.95 18.73 43.42
C MET A 86 -33.69 17.84 42.43
N LYS A 87 -34.99 18.09 42.25
CA LYS A 87 -35.76 17.55 41.13
C LYS A 87 -36.22 18.74 40.30
N ILE A 88 -35.95 18.75 39.00
CA ILE A 88 -36.26 19.86 38.09
C ILE A 88 -36.73 19.28 36.76
N GLU A 89 -37.94 19.63 36.31
CA GLU A 89 -38.55 19.20 35.05
C GLU A 89 -38.44 17.67 34.78
N GLY A 90 -38.47 16.88 35.85
CA GLY A 90 -38.32 15.40 35.83
C GLY A 90 -36.90 14.89 36.12
N VAL A 91 -35.85 15.66 35.83
CA VAL A 91 -34.45 15.32 36.11
C VAL A 91 -34.19 15.34 37.61
N THR A 92 -33.54 14.32 38.16
CA THR A 92 -33.15 14.25 39.57
C THR A 92 -31.65 14.44 39.72
N ILE A 93 -31.23 15.45 40.46
CA ILE A 93 -29.83 15.78 40.76
C ILE A 93 -29.62 15.61 42.27
N ILE A 94 -28.60 14.88 42.66
CA ILE A 94 -28.21 14.65 44.05
C ILE A 94 -26.76 15.07 44.20
N VAL A 95 -26.47 15.94 45.16
CA VAL A 95 -25.11 16.22 45.62
C VAL A 95 -24.96 15.60 47.00
N ASP A 96 -24.00 14.71 47.19
CA ASP A 96 -23.77 14.00 48.45
C ASP A 96 -22.26 13.98 48.72
N GLU A 97 -21.84 14.56 49.84
CA GLU A 97 -20.41 14.73 50.22
C GLU A 97 -19.52 15.34 49.11
N GLY A 98 -20.10 16.21 48.27
CA GLY A 98 -19.43 16.86 47.14
C GLY A 98 -19.44 16.06 45.82
N ILE A 99 -19.99 14.84 45.82
CA ILE A 99 -20.19 14.03 44.60
C ILE A 99 -21.54 14.40 43.98
N ILE A 100 -21.54 14.84 42.72
CA ILE A 100 -22.77 15.16 41.96
C ILE A 100 -23.21 13.92 41.17
N SER A 101 -24.44 13.48 41.41
CA SER A 101 -25.11 12.38 40.70
C SER A 101 -26.37 12.89 39.99
N VAL A 102 -26.43 12.75 38.67
CA VAL A 102 -27.64 13.04 37.88
C VAL A 102 -28.32 11.72 37.51
N LYS A 103 -29.62 11.60 37.82
CA LYS A 103 -30.48 10.47 37.48
C LYS A 103 -31.58 10.96 36.54
N ASP A 104 -31.57 10.40 35.34
CA ASP A 104 -32.59 10.53 34.32
C ASP A 104 -32.81 9.14 33.69
N GLN A 105 -34.07 8.81 33.36
CA GLN A 105 -34.43 7.53 32.75
C GLN A 105 -34.29 7.52 31.22
N ASP A 106 -34.17 8.68 30.55
CA ASP A 106 -34.13 8.79 29.08
C ASP A 106 -32.94 9.60 28.51
N PHE A 107 -31.89 9.84 29.32
CA PHE A 107 -30.82 10.82 29.03
C PHE A 107 -30.12 10.65 27.66
N PHE A 108 -30.03 9.41 27.14
CA PHE A 108 -29.31 9.10 25.89
C PHE A 108 -30.15 9.22 24.60
N GLN A 109 -31.46 9.49 24.67
CA GLN A 109 -32.31 9.62 23.47
C GLN A 109 -32.95 11.00 23.24
N LYS A 110 -32.95 11.92 24.22
CA LYS A 110 -33.46 13.28 24.02
C LYS A 110 -32.35 14.33 23.99
N LYS A 111 -31.89 14.64 22.77
CA LYS A 111 -31.06 15.81 22.45
C LYS A 111 -31.90 17.10 22.60
N LEU A 112 -32.10 17.58 23.84
CA LEU A 112 -32.97 18.71 24.16
C LEU A 112 -32.23 19.86 24.88
N PHE A 113 -32.31 21.06 24.30
CA PHE A 113 -31.54 22.27 24.65
C PHE A 113 -32.06 23.04 25.89
N LEU A 114 -32.05 22.47 27.10
CA LEU A 114 -32.69 23.13 28.28
C LEU A 114 -31.88 23.26 29.59
N LEU A 115 -30.89 22.40 29.89
CA LEU A 115 -30.15 22.42 31.16
C LEU A 115 -28.65 22.67 30.93
N THR A 116 -28.06 23.61 31.68
CA THR A 116 -26.61 23.85 31.71
C THR A 116 -26.06 23.66 33.13
N VAL A 117 -24.98 22.90 33.25
CA VAL A 117 -24.36 22.44 34.50
C VAL A 117 -22.88 22.80 34.44
N SER A 118 -22.43 23.79 35.21
CA SER A 118 -21.08 24.36 35.13
C SER A 118 -20.33 24.22 36.45
N LEU A 119 -19.21 23.49 36.43
CA LEU A 119 -18.36 23.21 37.59
C LEU A 119 -17.10 24.07 37.56
N PHE A 120 -16.86 24.87 38.60
CA PHE A 120 -15.68 25.72 38.77
C PHE A 120 -14.90 25.31 40.03
N LEU A 121 -13.63 25.73 40.14
CA LEU A 121 -12.74 25.35 41.25
C LEU A 121 -13.25 25.67 42.66
N ILE A 122 -14.16 26.65 42.79
CA ILE A 122 -14.69 27.16 44.07
C ILE A 122 -16.22 27.34 44.09
N TYR A 123 -16.93 26.97 43.02
CA TYR A 123 -18.41 26.96 42.99
C TYR A 123 -18.95 26.09 41.86
N PHE A 124 -20.24 25.81 41.92
CA PHE A 124 -20.98 25.06 40.92
C PHE A 124 -22.28 25.81 40.59
N SER A 125 -22.67 25.91 39.32
CA SER A 125 -23.93 26.57 38.91
C SER A 125 -24.77 25.71 37.96
N ILE A 126 -26.08 25.75 38.19
CA ILE A 126 -27.12 25.19 37.33
C ILE A 126 -27.92 26.35 36.74
N SER A 127 -28.08 26.37 35.42
CA SER A 127 -28.85 27.38 34.70
C SER A 127 -29.86 26.73 33.76
N LEU A 128 -31.10 27.21 33.80
CA LEU A 128 -32.20 26.77 32.93
C LEU A 128 -32.65 27.92 32.03
N LYS A 129 -33.07 27.58 30.80
CA LYS A 129 -33.77 28.54 29.92
C LYS A 129 -35.08 29.05 30.54
N SER A 130 -35.64 28.30 31.50
CA SER A 130 -36.83 28.56 32.31
C SER A 130 -36.68 29.70 33.34
N CYS A 131 -35.63 30.53 33.26
CA CYS A 131 -35.44 31.69 34.15
C CYS A 131 -35.26 31.30 35.65
N LEU A 132 -34.50 30.24 35.90
CA LEU A 132 -34.07 29.78 37.23
C LEU A 132 -32.56 29.53 37.21
N VAL A 133 -31.83 30.10 38.17
CA VAL A 133 -30.39 29.88 38.34
C VAL A 133 -30.12 29.50 39.80
N ILE A 134 -29.34 28.42 40.00
CA ILE A 134 -28.92 27.92 41.31
C ILE A 134 -27.40 27.92 41.33
N THR A 135 -26.79 28.51 42.36
CA THR A 135 -25.34 28.61 42.52
C THR A 135 -24.94 28.07 43.88
N ILE A 136 -23.98 27.15 43.93
CA ILE A 136 -23.44 26.53 45.13
C ILE A 136 -21.99 26.97 45.28
N LEU A 137 -21.71 27.82 46.25
CA LEU A 137 -20.40 28.42 46.49
C LEU A 137 -19.66 27.68 47.61
N PHE A 138 -18.47 27.15 47.31
CA PHE A 138 -17.55 26.53 48.26
C PHE A 138 -16.75 27.63 49.01
N LEU A 139 -17.47 28.61 49.59
CA LEU A 139 -16.88 29.79 50.23
C LEU A 139 -16.69 29.62 51.74
N LEU A 140 -15.43 29.64 52.19
CA LEU A 140 -15.08 30.27 53.46
C LEU A 140 -14.96 31.78 53.26
N CYS A 141 -16.08 32.51 53.22
CA CYS A 141 -16.02 33.97 53.19
C CYS A 141 -17.18 34.67 53.89
N GLU A 142 -16.84 35.37 54.96
CA GLU A 142 -17.58 36.50 55.49
C GLU A 142 -17.69 37.63 54.44
N GLN A 143 -18.86 37.82 53.83
CA GLN A 143 -19.08 39.02 53.01
C GLN A 143 -19.15 40.27 53.91
N ARG A 144 -18.10 41.11 53.80
CA ARG A 144 -17.90 42.35 54.59
C ARG A 144 -19.04 43.38 54.58
N HIS A 145 -20.02 43.27 53.68
CA HIS A 145 -21.19 44.16 53.65
C HIS A 145 -22.43 43.63 54.39
N ILE A 146 -22.43 42.36 54.83
CA ILE A 146 -23.58 41.70 55.46
C ILE A 146 -23.43 41.62 57.00
N ILE A 147 -22.21 41.83 57.52
CA ILE A 147 -21.86 41.77 58.95
C ILE A 147 -22.07 43.13 59.65
N ALA A 148 -22.91 44.01 59.12
CA ALA A 148 -23.41 45.16 59.87
C ALA A 148 -24.59 44.76 60.79
N SER A 149 -25.41 43.79 60.36
CA SER A 149 -26.69 43.48 61.02
C SER A 149 -26.62 42.30 62.00
N TYR A 150 -25.63 41.41 61.87
CA TYR A 150 -25.47 40.23 62.74
C TYR A 150 -24.25 40.31 63.69
N CYS A 151 -23.40 41.34 63.59
CA CYS A 151 -22.33 41.62 64.56
C CYS A 151 -22.85 42.31 65.84
N LEU A 152 -24.13 42.10 66.17
CA LEU A 152 -24.82 42.65 67.34
C LEU A 152 -25.11 41.62 68.44
N VAL A 153 -24.68 40.36 68.28
CA VAL A 153 -24.75 39.34 69.35
C VAL A 153 -23.39 39.10 70.00
N GLN A 154 -22.27 39.35 69.31
CA GLN A 154 -20.97 39.60 69.92
C GLN A 154 -20.29 40.77 69.20
N GLY A 155 -19.92 41.80 69.95
CA GLY A 155 -19.60 43.11 69.39
C GLY A 155 -18.16 43.28 68.94
N CYS A 156 -17.97 44.01 67.84
CA CYS A 156 -16.71 44.66 67.47
C CYS A 156 -17.00 45.99 66.75
N TYR A 157 -16.77 47.11 67.42
CA TYR A 157 -16.70 48.43 66.79
C TYR A 157 -15.23 48.77 66.49
N GLN A 158 -14.94 49.19 65.26
CA GLN A 158 -13.73 49.92 64.86
C GLN A 158 -12.37 49.29 65.21
N THR A 159 -12.03 48.15 64.58
CA THR A 159 -10.72 47.91 63.93
C THR A 159 -10.77 46.63 63.12
N SER A 160 -9.89 46.46 62.11
CA SER A 160 -9.96 45.34 61.16
C SER A 160 -9.34 44.02 61.68
N ARG A 161 -9.66 43.63 62.92
CA ARG A 161 -9.25 42.36 63.54
C ARG A 161 -10.36 41.86 64.47
N CYS A 162 -10.88 40.65 64.22
CA CYS A 162 -11.69 39.92 65.19
C CYS A 162 -10.80 38.94 65.96
N GLU A 163 -11.05 38.79 67.26
CA GLU A 163 -10.27 37.95 68.16
C GLU A 163 -11.17 36.86 68.74
N ILE A 164 -10.85 35.59 68.51
CA ILE A 164 -11.57 34.44 69.06
C ILE A 164 -10.52 33.46 69.60
N ASN A 165 -10.57 33.19 70.92
CA ASN A 165 -9.82 32.14 71.62
C ASN A 165 -8.32 32.04 71.27
N ASN A 166 -7.57 33.15 71.28
CA ASN A 166 -6.11 33.21 71.06
C ASN A 166 -5.57 32.60 69.74
N PHE A 167 -6.42 32.32 68.74
CA PHE A 167 -5.98 31.87 67.43
C PHE A 167 -6.09 32.99 66.39
N TYR A 168 -4.93 33.43 65.88
CA TYR A 168 -4.86 34.32 64.72
C TYR A 168 -5.19 33.53 63.45
N ILE A 169 -6.42 33.65 62.93
CA ILE A 169 -6.77 33.12 61.60
C ILE A 169 -6.53 34.22 60.56
N SER A 170 -5.27 34.44 60.20
CA SER A 170 -4.94 34.96 58.86
C SER A 170 -5.03 33.80 57.88
N ALA A 171 -6.20 33.62 57.25
CA ALA A 171 -6.34 32.72 56.12
C ALA A 171 -5.56 33.30 54.92
N GLU A 172 -4.28 32.97 54.84
CA GLU A 172 -3.52 33.08 53.59
C GLU A 172 -4.07 32.02 52.62
N TYR A 173 -4.69 32.48 51.54
CA TYR A 173 -5.21 31.61 50.50
C TYR A 173 -4.05 31.06 49.67
N ILE A 174 -3.59 29.86 50.01
CA ILE A 174 -2.53 29.17 49.27
C ILE A 174 -3.14 28.54 48.02
N CYS A 175 -2.80 29.09 46.86
CA CYS A 175 -3.15 28.48 45.58
C CYS A 175 -2.24 27.28 45.26
N PRO A 176 -2.74 26.25 44.56
CA PRO A 176 -1.94 25.08 44.22
C PRO A 176 -0.86 25.42 43.18
N GLY A 177 0.34 24.88 43.36
CA GLY A 177 1.49 25.12 42.46
C GLY A 177 2.06 26.53 42.60
N ASN A 178 2.31 27.19 41.47
CA ASN A 178 2.80 28.57 41.35
C ASN A 178 1.69 29.56 40.91
N GLN A 179 0.41 29.17 41.06
CA GLN A 179 -0.73 30.05 40.85
C GLN A 179 -0.77 31.18 41.89
N ILE A 180 -1.33 32.32 41.51
CA ILE A 180 -1.45 33.52 42.35
C ILE A 180 -2.91 33.71 42.75
N TYR A 181 -3.15 33.98 44.04
CA TYR A 181 -4.48 34.30 44.55
C TYR A 181 -4.97 35.66 44.04
N ASN A 182 -6.12 35.67 43.37
CA ASN A 182 -6.72 36.86 42.76
C ASN A 182 -8.12 37.13 43.37
N LYS A 183 -8.28 38.31 43.99
CA LYS A 183 -9.54 38.72 44.65
C LYS A 183 -10.63 39.19 43.68
N ALA A 184 -10.28 39.43 42.42
CA ALA A 184 -11.18 39.90 41.37
C ALA A 184 -10.72 39.35 40.01
N GLY A 185 -10.50 38.04 39.94
CA GLY A 185 -10.09 37.34 38.73
C GLY A 185 -11.26 36.95 37.82
N SER A 186 -10.92 36.25 36.76
CA SER A 186 -11.86 35.58 35.84
C SER A 186 -12.29 34.23 36.43
N SER A 187 -13.56 33.84 36.28
CA SER A 187 -14.01 32.47 36.60
C SER A 187 -13.38 31.40 35.69
N CYS A 188 -12.87 31.79 34.52
CA CYS A 188 -12.08 30.96 33.62
C CYS A 188 -10.59 31.24 33.80
N VAL A 189 -9.82 30.25 34.24
CA VAL A 189 -8.34 30.29 34.23
C VAL A 189 -7.85 29.91 32.84
N GLN A 190 -6.88 30.64 32.28
CA GLN A 190 -6.27 30.29 30.99
C GLN A 190 -5.47 28.98 31.11
N THR A 191 -5.62 28.08 30.14
CA THR A 191 -4.97 26.76 30.15
C THR A 191 -4.17 26.50 28.87
N CYS A 192 -3.32 25.49 28.85
CA CYS A 192 -2.62 25.10 27.62
C CYS A 192 -3.55 24.62 26.50
N THR A 193 -4.68 23.99 26.82
CA THR A 193 -5.68 23.56 25.81
C THR A 193 -6.61 24.68 25.38
N ASP A 194 -6.85 25.66 26.26
CA ASP A 194 -7.66 26.85 25.97
C ASP A 194 -6.97 28.10 26.56
N PRO A 195 -6.08 28.75 25.79
CA PRO A 195 -5.39 29.96 26.23
C PRO A 195 -6.29 31.21 26.17
N ASN A 196 -7.38 31.17 25.41
CA ASN A 196 -8.28 32.29 25.16
C ASN A 196 -9.74 31.84 25.28
N PRO A 197 -10.22 31.51 26.50
CA PRO A 197 -11.58 31.01 26.70
C PRO A 197 -12.61 32.03 26.22
N LEU A 198 -13.23 31.72 25.09
CA LEU A 198 -14.23 32.54 24.44
C LEU A 198 -15.63 32.16 24.93
N LEU A 199 -16.39 33.18 25.35
CA LEU A 199 -17.77 33.17 25.83
C LEU A 199 -17.99 32.73 27.31
N HIS A 200 -18.64 33.63 28.08
CA HIS A 200 -19.23 33.39 29.42
C HIS A 200 -18.28 33.20 30.62
N CYS A 201 -17.16 33.92 30.66
CA CYS A 201 -16.35 34.07 31.89
C CYS A 201 -16.85 35.26 32.73
N ASP A 202 -17.14 35.02 34.02
CA ASP A 202 -17.52 36.06 34.98
C ASP A 202 -16.26 36.71 35.55
N ASN A 203 -16.15 38.03 35.38
CA ASN A 203 -15.03 38.82 35.91
C ASN A 203 -15.37 39.40 37.28
N GLY A 204 -14.42 39.35 38.21
CA GLY A 204 -14.58 39.83 39.59
C GLY A 204 -14.84 38.73 40.62
N VAL A 205 -14.51 37.48 40.31
CA VAL A 205 -14.63 36.33 41.21
C VAL A 205 -13.32 36.14 41.99
N ILE A 206 -13.41 35.67 43.24
CA ILE A 206 -12.23 35.26 44.02
C ILE A 206 -11.74 33.91 43.49
N THR A 207 -10.51 33.83 43.00
CA THR A 207 -9.97 32.62 42.34
C THR A 207 -8.45 32.49 42.50
N CYS A 208 -7.90 31.37 42.06
CA CYS A 208 -6.48 31.19 41.79
C CYS A 208 -6.25 31.36 40.28
N ASP A 209 -5.26 32.15 39.91
CA ASP A 209 -5.03 32.60 38.53
C ASP A 209 -3.53 32.50 38.19
N CYS A 210 -3.18 32.40 36.91
CA CYS A 210 -1.78 32.30 36.52
C CYS A 210 -1.10 33.69 36.46
N PRO A 211 0.22 33.78 36.74
CA PRO A 211 1.00 34.98 36.47
C PRO A 211 0.80 35.48 35.02
N LYS A 212 0.77 36.80 34.81
CA LYS A 212 0.59 37.38 33.46
C LYS A 212 1.63 36.83 32.48
N GLY A 213 1.15 36.34 31.33
CA GLY A 213 1.98 35.71 30.29
C GLY A 213 2.14 34.20 30.44
N THR A 214 1.62 33.61 31.51
CA THR A 214 1.64 32.15 31.74
C THR A 214 0.23 31.58 31.79
N VAL A 215 0.09 30.31 31.42
CA VAL A 215 -1.17 29.56 31.40
C VAL A 215 -1.03 28.26 32.20
N LEU A 216 -2.14 27.73 32.71
CA LEU A 216 -2.15 26.53 33.54
C LEU A 216 -1.91 25.26 32.71
N ASN A 217 -0.91 24.46 33.09
CA ASN A 217 -0.63 23.16 32.47
C ASN A 217 -1.62 22.08 32.93
N ASN A 218 -2.82 22.12 32.36
CA ASN A 218 -3.87 21.12 32.53
C ASN A 218 -3.60 19.80 31.78
N ILE A 219 -2.59 19.74 30.92
CA ILE A 219 -2.22 18.54 30.15
C ILE A 219 -1.41 17.58 31.03
N LYS A 220 -0.40 18.09 31.75
CA LYS A 220 0.39 17.30 32.71
C LYS A 220 -0.25 17.22 34.10
N ASN A 221 -1.37 17.90 34.33
CA ASN A 221 -2.15 17.91 35.59
C ASN A 221 -1.30 18.17 36.86
N ASN A 222 -0.25 18.97 36.73
CA ASN A 222 0.72 19.24 37.79
C ASN A 222 0.45 20.57 38.55
N ASN A 223 -0.66 21.25 38.23
CA ASN A 223 -1.07 22.56 38.76
C ASN A 223 -0.06 23.70 38.54
N GLN A 224 0.89 23.57 37.62
CA GLN A 224 1.87 24.62 37.32
C GLN A 224 1.41 25.54 36.17
N CYS A 225 1.59 26.84 36.37
CA CYS A 225 1.55 27.85 35.33
C CYS A 225 2.89 27.89 34.59
N ILE A 226 2.84 27.78 33.27
CA ILE A 226 4.00 27.78 32.38
C ILE A 226 3.82 28.80 31.25
N ASP A 227 4.89 29.16 30.55
CA ASP A 227 4.78 30.03 29.37
C ASP A 227 3.93 29.37 28.28
N ILE A 228 3.17 30.17 27.52
CA ILE A 228 2.31 29.66 26.44
C ILE A 228 3.12 28.92 25.35
N GLU A 229 4.37 29.31 25.09
CA GLU A 229 5.26 28.59 24.16
C GLU A 229 5.71 27.22 24.70
N GLN A 230 5.69 27.04 26.03
CA GLN A 230 6.06 25.79 26.69
C GLN A 230 4.90 24.79 26.81
N CYS A 231 3.71 25.14 26.33
CA CYS A 231 2.55 24.24 26.39
C CYS A 231 2.74 22.99 25.50
N PRO A 232 2.72 21.78 26.10
CA PRO A 232 2.81 20.53 25.34
C PRO A 232 1.52 20.29 24.55
N CYS A 233 1.57 19.43 23.54
CA CYS A 233 0.41 19.03 22.75
C CYS A 233 -0.03 17.61 23.12
N VAL A 234 -1.29 17.27 22.88
CA VAL A 234 -1.80 15.89 23.05
C VAL A 234 -2.30 15.37 21.71
N PHE A 235 -1.96 14.13 21.38
CA PHE A 235 -2.56 13.39 20.27
C PHE A 235 -2.65 11.90 20.61
N GLY A 236 -3.83 11.29 20.46
CA GLY A 236 -4.05 9.88 20.81
C GLY A 236 -3.80 9.53 22.28
N GLY A 237 -3.83 10.51 23.19
CA GLY A 237 -3.47 10.33 24.61
C GLY A 237 -1.97 10.42 24.90
N VAL A 238 -1.11 10.49 23.88
CA VAL A 238 0.33 10.74 24.02
C VAL A 238 0.58 12.25 24.15
N ILE A 239 1.45 12.63 25.09
CA ILE A 239 1.89 14.01 25.31
C ILE A 239 3.17 14.24 24.51
N PHE A 240 3.19 15.31 23.71
CA PHE A 240 4.34 15.76 22.92
C PHE A 240 4.85 17.09 23.47
N GLU A 241 6.17 17.22 23.62
CA GLU A 241 6.79 18.45 24.09
C GLU A 241 6.84 19.53 22.96
N PRO A 242 6.93 20.82 23.31
CA PRO A 242 7.03 21.90 22.33
C PRO A 242 8.20 21.71 21.35
N GLY A 243 7.91 21.82 20.06
CA GLY A 243 8.88 21.60 18.98
C GLY A 243 8.99 20.15 18.49
N GLU A 244 8.39 19.16 19.18
CA GLU A 244 8.34 17.79 18.66
C GLU A 244 7.44 17.70 17.41
N THR A 245 7.85 16.83 16.48
CA THR A 245 7.19 16.63 15.19
C THR A 245 6.61 15.23 15.10
N ARG A 246 5.30 15.13 14.86
CA ARG A 246 4.64 13.89 14.40
C ARG A 246 4.54 13.92 12.88
N ASN A 247 5.20 12.97 12.23
CA ASN A 247 5.16 12.80 10.78
C ASN A 247 4.33 11.56 10.42
N THR A 248 3.54 11.66 9.36
CA THR A 248 2.84 10.56 8.70
C THR A 248 3.05 10.67 7.19
N SER A 249 2.61 9.67 6.41
CA SER A 249 2.56 9.76 4.94
C SER A 249 1.62 10.85 4.40
N CYS A 250 0.83 11.45 5.28
CA CYS A 250 -0.28 12.36 4.97
C CYS A 250 -0.08 13.79 5.52
N GLN A 251 0.73 13.96 6.57
CA GLN A 251 0.91 15.25 7.22
C GLN A 251 2.16 15.26 8.11
N SER A 252 2.82 16.42 8.20
CA SER A 252 3.83 16.72 9.22
C SER A 252 3.27 17.76 10.18
N CYS A 253 3.09 17.37 11.45
CA CYS A 253 2.54 18.21 12.50
C CYS A 253 3.62 18.52 13.55
N THR A 254 3.93 19.80 13.74
CA THR A 254 4.82 20.27 14.81
C THR A 254 3.99 20.77 15.99
N CYS A 255 4.30 20.33 17.21
CA CYS A 255 3.70 20.91 18.40
C CYS A 255 4.21 22.34 18.64
N LYS A 256 3.32 23.33 18.69
CA LYS A 256 3.65 24.74 18.99
C LYS A 256 2.58 25.35 19.88
N SER A 257 2.98 25.78 21.08
CA SER A 257 2.12 26.52 22.02
C SER A 257 0.79 25.81 22.32
N GLY A 258 0.85 24.53 22.69
CA GLY A 258 -0.32 23.68 22.97
C GLY A 258 -1.13 23.25 21.73
N ASN A 259 -0.80 23.77 20.55
CA ASN A 259 -1.54 23.55 19.31
C ASN A 259 -0.72 22.77 18.28
N TRP A 260 -1.41 22.01 17.44
CA TRP A 260 -0.82 21.31 16.30
C TRP A 260 -0.72 22.23 15.09
N ASN A 261 0.50 22.55 14.67
CA ASN A 261 0.76 23.25 13.41
C ASN A 261 1.13 22.20 12.34
N CYS A 262 0.16 21.86 11.49
CA CYS A 262 0.26 20.77 10.52
C CYS A 262 0.39 21.27 9.08
N PHE A 263 1.32 20.68 8.35
CA PHE A 263 1.40 20.73 6.89
C PHE A 263 0.81 19.43 6.35
N ALA A 264 -0.28 19.53 5.59
CA ALA A 264 -0.87 18.39 4.90
C ALA A 264 -0.12 18.10 3.59
N PHE A 265 0.07 16.81 3.31
CA PHE A 265 0.51 16.29 2.02
C PHE A 265 -0.68 15.65 1.30
N ASN A 266 -0.55 15.43 0.00
CA ASN A 266 -1.53 14.65 -0.75
C ASN A 266 -1.49 13.19 -0.25
N CYS A 267 -2.54 12.77 0.45
CA CYS A 267 -2.66 11.45 1.07
C CYS A 267 -2.91 10.34 0.05
N PRO A 268 -2.15 9.23 0.08
CA PRO A 268 -2.53 8.04 -0.67
C PRO A 268 -3.89 7.51 -0.17
N GLY A 269 -4.79 7.20 -1.11
CA GLY A 269 -6.09 6.59 -0.81
C GLY A 269 -5.89 5.18 -0.26
N ARG A 270 -6.61 4.81 0.80
CA ARG A 270 -6.45 3.49 1.45
C ARG A 270 -7.77 2.73 1.55
N CYS A 271 -7.85 1.62 0.81
CA CYS A 271 -8.93 0.64 0.88
C CYS A 271 -8.52 -0.53 1.77
N LYS A 272 -9.44 -1.07 2.57
CA LYS A 272 -9.14 -2.05 3.62
C LYS A 272 -10.21 -3.14 3.66
N PHE A 273 -9.78 -4.40 3.74
CA PHE A 273 -10.63 -5.57 3.96
C PHE A 273 -10.24 -6.19 5.29
N GLU A 274 -11.12 -6.04 6.27
CA GLU A 274 -10.89 -6.34 7.68
C GLU A 274 -11.92 -7.36 8.18
N GLU A 275 -11.53 -8.18 9.16
CA GLU A 275 -12.43 -9.13 9.84
C GLU A 275 -13.22 -10.07 8.90
N GLY A 276 -12.69 -10.34 7.70
CA GLY A 276 -13.24 -11.26 6.69
C GLY A 276 -14.43 -10.75 5.87
N THR A 277 -15.20 -9.77 6.38
CA THR A 277 -16.42 -9.26 5.70
C THR A 277 -16.54 -7.73 5.66
N TYR A 278 -15.68 -6.99 6.35
CA TYR A 278 -15.78 -5.52 6.39
C TYR A 278 -14.84 -4.89 5.38
N ILE A 279 -15.38 -3.98 4.58
CA ILE A 279 -14.66 -3.27 3.53
C ILE A 279 -14.76 -1.77 3.82
N THR A 280 -13.62 -1.09 3.81
CA THR A 280 -13.52 0.38 3.81
C THR A 280 -12.98 0.82 2.44
N THR A 281 -13.72 1.67 1.74
CA THR A 281 -13.32 2.24 0.43
C THR A 281 -12.18 3.25 0.57
N PHE A 282 -11.62 3.67 -0.57
CA PHE A 282 -10.59 4.71 -0.60
C PHE A 282 -11.07 6.05 0.00
N ASP A 283 -12.37 6.37 -0.13
CA ASP A 283 -13.00 7.57 0.42
C ASP A 283 -13.66 7.34 1.81
N GLN A 284 -13.24 6.29 2.51
CA GLN A 284 -13.58 5.97 3.91
C GLN A 284 -15.02 5.49 4.17
N LYS A 285 -15.76 5.08 3.14
CA LYS A 285 -17.06 4.41 3.30
C LYS A 285 -16.85 2.98 3.78
N CYS A 286 -17.30 2.68 4.99
CA CYS A 286 -17.29 1.32 5.54
C CYS A 286 -18.61 0.60 5.25
N TYR A 287 -18.53 -0.65 4.78
CA TYR A 287 -19.68 -1.53 4.60
C TYR A 287 -19.33 -2.99 4.91
N ASN A 288 -20.35 -3.84 5.05
CA ASN A 288 -20.18 -5.28 5.20
C ASN A 288 -20.59 -5.97 3.88
N LEU A 289 -19.73 -6.85 3.39
CA LEU A 289 -19.97 -7.76 2.28
C LEU A 289 -19.89 -9.20 2.78
N ARG A 290 -21.01 -9.91 2.68
CA ARG A 290 -21.12 -11.35 2.92
C ARG A 290 -21.32 -12.00 1.55
N GLY A 291 -20.59 -13.08 1.28
CA GLY A 291 -20.56 -13.72 -0.03
C GLY A 291 -19.39 -14.70 -0.14
N ASP A 292 -19.61 -15.79 -0.87
CA ASP A 292 -18.58 -16.77 -1.26
C ASP A 292 -18.44 -16.72 -2.78
N CYS A 293 -17.68 -15.74 -3.24
CA CYS A 293 -17.54 -15.36 -4.64
C CYS A 293 -16.21 -14.62 -4.87
N SER A 294 -15.75 -14.55 -6.12
CA SER A 294 -14.61 -13.72 -6.51
C SER A 294 -15.12 -12.33 -6.90
N TYR A 295 -14.48 -11.27 -6.39
CA TYR A 295 -14.90 -9.88 -6.63
C TYR A 295 -13.75 -9.01 -7.16
N ILE A 296 -14.08 -8.00 -7.96
CA ILE A 296 -13.11 -6.96 -8.36
C ILE A 296 -12.91 -5.97 -7.20
N ALA A 297 -11.83 -6.14 -6.44
CA ALA A 297 -11.48 -5.25 -5.32
C ALA A 297 -11.21 -3.80 -5.79
N ALA A 298 -10.24 -3.63 -6.70
CA ALA A 298 -9.94 -2.38 -7.37
C ALA A 298 -9.34 -2.68 -8.75
N SER A 299 -9.68 -1.87 -9.75
CA SER A 299 -9.18 -1.98 -11.12
C SER A 299 -9.01 -0.61 -11.76
N ASN A 300 -8.07 -0.52 -12.71
CA ASN A 300 -7.75 0.66 -13.51
C ASN A 300 -7.16 0.17 -14.84
N LEU A 301 -7.50 0.83 -15.95
CA LEU A 301 -7.12 0.44 -17.31
C LEU A 301 -5.80 1.05 -17.81
N PHE A 302 -5.17 1.96 -17.05
CA PHE A 302 -4.09 2.82 -17.54
C PHE A 302 -2.70 2.55 -16.95
N PHE A 303 -2.59 1.71 -15.92
CA PHE A 303 -1.32 1.45 -15.23
C PHE A 303 -0.75 0.05 -15.53
N THR A 304 0.47 0.02 -16.06
CA THR A 304 1.32 -1.19 -16.14
C THR A 304 2.68 -0.88 -15.52
N GLY A 305 3.30 -1.85 -14.86
CA GLY A 305 4.57 -1.66 -14.17
C GLY A 305 5.09 -2.93 -13.50
N GLU A 306 6.33 -2.86 -13.03
CA GLU A 306 6.95 -3.97 -12.30
C GLU A 306 6.39 -4.07 -10.88
N ILE A 307 6.38 -5.28 -10.31
CA ILE A 307 5.87 -5.57 -8.97
C ILE A 307 6.99 -6.12 -8.11
N ILE A 308 7.25 -5.42 -7.00
CA ILE A 308 8.14 -5.83 -5.92
C ILE A 308 7.28 -6.57 -4.88
N ILE A 309 7.70 -7.78 -4.48
CA ILE A 309 7.00 -8.61 -3.50
C ILE A 309 8.01 -9.10 -2.45
N PHE A 310 7.70 -8.93 -1.17
CA PHE A 310 8.54 -9.44 -0.08
C PHE A 310 7.74 -9.69 1.21
N GLN A 311 8.31 -10.48 2.12
CA GLN A 311 7.74 -10.74 3.44
C GLN A 311 8.17 -9.61 4.39
N GLN A 312 7.23 -8.75 4.80
CA GLN A 312 7.50 -7.61 5.71
C GLN A 312 7.78 -8.10 7.13
N CYS A 313 7.04 -9.11 7.57
CA CYS A 313 7.26 -9.90 8.78
C CYS A 313 6.60 -11.27 8.61
N SER A 314 6.71 -12.21 9.55
CA SER A 314 6.08 -13.53 9.36
C SER A 314 4.54 -13.51 9.38
N MET A 315 3.92 -12.36 9.67
CA MET A 315 2.47 -12.13 9.65
C MET A 315 2.00 -11.29 8.46
N PHE A 316 2.89 -10.63 7.70
CA PHE A 316 2.54 -9.70 6.62
C PHE A 316 3.42 -9.87 5.37
N ILE A 317 2.79 -9.87 4.19
CA ILE A 317 3.44 -9.80 2.88
C ILE A 317 3.19 -8.40 2.29
N GLN A 318 4.26 -7.74 1.85
CA GLN A 318 4.21 -6.46 1.14
C GLN A 318 4.32 -6.67 -0.36
N PHE A 319 3.49 -5.96 -1.10
CA PHE A 319 3.57 -5.74 -2.53
C PHE A 319 3.72 -4.23 -2.77
N ALA A 320 4.49 -3.85 -3.78
CA ALA A 320 4.63 -2.47 -4.25
C ALA A 320 4.88 -2.46 -5.76
N THR A 321 4.37 -1.47 -6.48
CA THR A 321 4.58 -1.31 -7.92
C THR A 321 5.34 -0.04 -8.26
N THR A 322 5.96 -0.03 -9.44
CA THR A 322 6.66 1.17 -9.96
C THR A 322 5.73 2.36 -10.21
N PHE A 323 4.42 2.12 -10.38
CA PHE A 323 3.38 3.15 -10.47
C PHE A 323 2.76 3.53 -9.11
N GLY A 324 3.35 3.11 -7.99
CA GLY A 324 3.02 3.60 -6.66
C GLY A 324 1.88 2.86 -5.92
N LEU A 325 1.22 1.88 -6.55
CA LEU A 325 0.29 1.00 -5.84
C LEU A 325 1.07 0.16 -4.82
N LYS A 326 0.61 0.14 -3.58
CA LYS A 326 1.16 -0.69 -2.50
C LYS A 326 0.05 -1.52 -1.89
N MET A 327 0.36 -2.74 -1.49
CA MET A 327 -0.62 -3.65 -0.91
C MET A 327 0.03 -4.47 0.21
N GLN A 328 -0.59 -4.49 1.37
CA GLN A 328 -0.17 -5.29 2.52
C GLN A 328 -1.19 -6.38 2.76
N VAL A 329 -0.74 -7.63 2.73
CA VAL A 329 -1.56 -8.81 3.01
C VAL A 329 -1.12 -9.36 4.35
N GLN A 330 -1.95 -9.16 5.38
CA GLN A 330 -1.82 -9.90 6.62
C GLN A 330 -2.20 -11.36 6.33
N ILE A 331 -1.38 -12.31 6.77
CA ILE A 331 -1.57 -13.75 6.56
C ILE A 331 -1.80 -14.54 7.87
N SER A 332 -1.64 -13.89 9.02
CA SER A 332 -1.81 -14.47 10.34
C SER A 332 -2.16 -13.37 11.36
N PRO A 333 -3.06 -13.61 12.34
CA PRO A 333 -3.81 -14.84 12.55
C PRO A 333 -4.95 -15.04 11.54
N ILE A 334 -5.52 -13.94 11.03
CA ILE A 334 -6.58 -13.93 10.02
C ILE A 334 -6.11 -13.10 8.84
N MET A 335 -6.47 -13.53 7.63
CA MET A 335 -6.14 -12.80 6.41
C MET A 335 -6.88 -11.46 6.36
N GLN A 336 -6.12 -10.37 6.18
CA GLN A 336 -6.63 -9.00 6.00
C GLN A 336 -5.84 -8.34 4.87
N LEU A 337 -6.47 -7.41 4.15
CA LEU A 337 -5.91 -6.80 2.95
C LEU A 337 -5.99 -5.28 3.03
N TYR A 338 -4.86 -4.61 2.88
CA TYR A 338 -4.76 -3.16 2.85
C TYR A 338 -4.18 -2.75 1.50
N ILE A 339 -4.87 -1.88 0.76
CA ILE A 339 -4.48 -1.38 -0.57
C ILE A 339 -4.29 0.12 -0.47
N SER A 340 -3.09 0.61 -0.80
CA SER A 340 -2.72 2.02 -0.85
C SER A 340 -2.49 2.44 -2.31
N LEU A 341 -3.15 3.51 -2.75
CA LEU A 341 -2.95 4.11 -4.08
C LEU A 341 -2.38 5.52 -3.99
N PRO A 342 -1.50 5.92 -4.93
CA PRO A 342 -0.97 7.28 -4.98
C PRO A 342 -2.04 8.26 -5.47
N THR A 343 -1.82 9.57 -5.23
CA THR A 343 -2.88 10.59 -5.39
C THR A 343 -3.16 10.99 -6.83
N ASP A 344 -2.26 10.66 -7.75
CA ASP A 344 -2.47 10.75 -9.20
C ASP A 344 -3.45 9.68 -9.72
N ALA A 345 -3.76 8.65 -8.93
CA ALA A 345 -4.85 7.70 -9.21
C ALA A 345 -6.25 8.19 -8.76
N GLN A 346 -6.37 9.38 -8.17
CA GLN A 346 -7.65 9.91 -7.69
C GLN A 346 -8.67 10.04 -8.83
N GLY A 347 -9.88 9.47 -8.66
CA GLY A 347 -10.96 9.46 -9.64
C GLY A 347 -10.78 8.46 -10.79
N THR A 348 -9.78 7.58 -10.74
CA THR A 348 -9.45 6.64 -11.84
C THR A 348 -9.72 5.16 -11.51
N THR A 349 -10.18 4.85 -10.30
CA THR A 349 -10.39 3.47 -9.83
C THR A 349 -11.83 3.03 -10.03
N THR A 350 -12.04 1.72 -10.18
CA THR A 350 -13.37 1.11 -10.08
C THR A 350 -13.29 -0.26 -9.41
N GLY A 351 -14.34 -0.67 -8.69
CA GLY A 351 -14.39 -1.92 -7.92
C GLY A 351 -15.00 -1.71 -6.53
N LEU A 352 -14.92 -2.75 -5.69
CA LEU A 352 -15.40 -2.73 -4.29
C LEU A 352 -14.77 -1.62 -3.42
N CYS A 353 -13.57 -1.17 -3.77
CA CYS A 353 -12.86 -0.08 -3.08
C CYS A 353 -13.36 1.33 -3.45
N GLY A 354 -14.34 1.47 -4.34
CA GLY A 354 -14.89 2.75 -4.76
C GLY A 354 -14.09 3.44 -5.88
N ASN A 355 -14.44 4.69 -6.16
CA ASN A 355 -13.87 5.46 -7.28
C ASN A 355 -12.74 6.43 -6.87
N PHE A 356 -12.47 6.55 -5.56
CA PHE A 356 -11.41 7.37 -4.98
C PHE A 356 -11.45 8.81 -5.50
N ASN A 357 -12.62 9.45 -5.51
CA ASN A 357 -12.77 10.83 -5.97
C ASN A 357 -12.76 11.86 -4.81
N GLY A 358 -12.82 11.38 -3.56
CA GLY A 358 -12.94 12.20 -2.34
C GLY A 358 -14.36 12.30 -1.78
N ASN A 359 -15.33 11.55 -2.31
CA ASN A 359 -16.73 11.57 -1.91
C ASN A 359 -17.28 10.16 -1.62
N ALA A 360 -17.46 9.86 -0.34
CA ALA A 360 -18.03 8.60 0.12
C ALA A 360 -19.48 8.36 -0.34
N ASP A 361 -20.24 9.37 -0.78
CA ASP A 361 -21.65 9.16 -1.13
C ASP A 361 -21.81 8.32 -2.42
N ASP A 362 -20.97 8.54 -3.45
CA ASP A 362 -21.04 7.82 -4.74
C ASP A 362 -20.11 6.60 -4.87
N ASP A 363 -19.37 6.24 -3.81
CA ASP A 363 -18.54 5.03 -3.73
C ASP A 363 -19.27 3.72 -4.09
N PHE A 364 -20.60 3.67 -3.96
CA PHE A 364 -21.43 2.52 -4.37
C PHE A 364 -21.78 2.55 -5.87
N THR A 365 -20.90 3.10 -6.71
CA THR A 365 -21.04 3.08 -8.16
C THR A 365 -20.78 1.67 -8.70
N SER A 366 -21.82 1.03 -9.23
CA SER A 366 -21.77 -0.31 -9.82
C SER A 366 -20.89 -0.37 -11.08
N SER A 367 -20.58 -1.58 -11.54
CA SER A 367 -19.88 -1.80 -12.81
C SER A 367 -20.60 -1.22 -14.04
N GLN A 368 -21.88 -0.85 -13.92
CA GLN A 368 -22.67 -0.15 -14.94
C GLN A 368 -22.71 1.38 -14.75
N GLN A 369 -21.87 1.93 -13.87
CA GLN A 369 -21.80 3.37 -13.54
C GLN A 369 -23.07 3.94 -12.90
N ILE A 370 -23.80 3.13 -12.11
CA ILE A 370 -25.02 3.52 -11.40
C ILE A 370 -24.74 3.49 -9.89
N ILE A 371 -25.12 4.55 -9.16
CA ILE A 371 -24.99 4.59 -7.69
C ILE A 371 -26.09 3.70 -7.08
N GLU A 372 -25.67 2.61 -6.44
CA GLU A 372 -26.57 1.63 -5.82
C GLU A 372 -26.97 2.05 -4.39
N PRO A 373 -28.23 1.83 -3.98
CA PRO A 373 -28.73 2.22 -2.65
C PRO A 373 -28.30 1.26 -1.53
N THR A 374 -27.69 0.11 -1.85
CA THR A 374 -27.28 -0.91 -0.88
C THR A 374 -25.91 -1.50 -1.24
N SER A 375 -25.12 -1.87 -0.23
CA SER A 375 -23.82 -2.51 -0.43
C SER A 375 -23.91 -3.87 -1.14
N VAL A 376 -25.03 -4.59 -0.97
CA VAL A 376 -25.24 -5.91 -1.60
C VAL A 376 -25.42 -5.76 -3.12
N ALA A 377 -26.31 -4.87 -3.57
CA ALA A 377 -26.51 -4.62 -5.00
C ALA A 377 -25.24 -4.06 -5.67
N PHE A 378 -24.54 -3.15 -4.98
CA PHE A 378 -23.23 -2.66 -5.38
C PHE A 378 -22.22 -3.80 -5.59
N ALA A 379 -22.01 -4.64 -4.56
CA ALA A 379 -21.01 -5.70 -4.63
C ALA A 379 -21.34 -6.80 -5.65
N GLN A 380 -22.63 -7.15 -5.81
CA GLN A 380 -23.09 -8.10 -6.83
C GLN A 380 -22.74 -7.65 -8.25
N SER A 381 -22.67 -6.34 -8.51
CA SER A 381 -22.23 -5.82 -9.82
C SER A 381 -20.74 -6.05 -10.12
N TRP A 382 -19.94 -6.40 -9.11
CA TRP A 382 -18.49 -6.61 -9.18
C TRP A 382 -18.08 -8.08 -9.06
N GLU A 383 -19.02 -9.02 -9.15
CA GLU A 383 -18.81 -10.47 -9.11
C GLU A 383 -18.10 -11.00 -10.38
N ILE A 384 -17.27 -12.02 -10.19
CA ILE A 384 -16.48 -12.68 -11.24
C ILE A 384 -16.84 -14.18 -11.27
N GLY A 385 -17.52 -14.62 -12.33
CA GLY A 385 -17.91 -16.02 -12.56
C GLY A 385 -19.31 -16.39 -12.04
N ASP A 386 -19.64 -17.68 -12.08
CA ASP A 386 -20.91 -18.21 -11.57
C ASP A 386 -20.86 -18.35 -10.05
N CYS A 387 -21.45 -17.38 -9.33
CA CYS A 387 -21.50 -17.37 -7.87
C CYS A 387 -22.86 -17.86 -7.32
N THR A 388 -22.83 -18.64 -6.24
CA THR A 388 -24.03 -19.21 -5.62
C THR A 388 -24.67 -18.21 -4.64
N LYS A 389 -25.98 -17.99 -4.75
CA LYS A 389 -26.71 -17.10 -3.84
C LYS A 389 -26.63 -17.57 -2.38
N GLU A 390 -26.53 -16.58 -1.48
CA GLU A 390 -26.24 -16.76 -0.05
C GLU A 390 -27.19 -17.71 0.70
N ARG A 391 -26.70 -18.22 1.84
CA ARG A 391 -27.52 -18.79 2.92
C ARG A 391 -27.64 -17.75 4.04
N ASP A 392 -28.80 -17.68 4.69
CA ASP A 392 -28.98 -16.86 5.89
C ASP A 392 -27.91 -17.15 6.97
N PRO A 393 -27.41 -16.13 7.67
CA PRO A 393 -26.40 -16.30 8.70
C PRO A 393 -26.97 -17.05 9.92
N PRO A 394 -26.15 -17.84 10.64
CA PRO A 394 -26.54 -18.34 11.95
C PRO A 394 -26.76 -17.16 12.90
N SER A 395 -28.01 -16.99 13.34
CA SER A 395 -28.36 -15.97 14.33
C SER A 395 -27.60 -16.22 15.63
N CYS A 396 -27.06 -15.16 16.25
CA CYS A 396 -26.27 -15.22 17.49
C CYS A 396 -27.16 -15.51 18.72
N ILE A 397 -27.76 -16.70 18.77
CA ILE A 397 -28.68 -17.13 19.82
C ILE A 397 -28.02 -18.26 20.62
N SER A 398 -27.74 -17.97 21.89
CA SER A 398 -27.27 -18.89 22.94
C SER A 398 -25.97 -19.67 22.70
N SER A 399 -24.86 -19.12 23.21
CA SER A 399 -23.80 -19.90 23.87
C SER A 399 -23.08 -19.02 24.90
N GLU A 400 -22.36 -19.63 25.85
CA GLU A 400 -21.69 -18.94 26.96
C GLU A 400 -20.59 -17.95 26.52
N ASN A 401 -20.19 -18.02 25.24
CA ASN A 401 -19.18 -17.17 24.61
C ASN A 401 -19.55 -15.67 24.54
N GLY A 402 -20.82 -15.30 24.73
CA GLY A 402 -21.28 -13.91 24.58
C GLY A 402 -20.64 -12.88 25.53
N ASN A 403 -20.06 -13.31 26.66
CA ASN A 403 -19.51 -12.40 27.68
C ASN A 403 -18.02 -12.06 27.51
N VAL A 404 -17.24 -12.87 26.78
CA VAL A 404 -15.77 -12.68 26.65
C VAL A 404 -15.41 -11.56 25.65
N PRO A 405 -15.99 -11.49 24.43
CA PRO A 405 -15.68 -10.43 23.45
C PRO A 405 -16.04 -9.03 23.96
N ILE A 406 -17.06 -8.91 24.81
CA ILE A 406 -17.55 -7.63 25.32
C ILE A 406 -16.44 -6.84 26.04
N LYS A 407 -15.55 -7.49 26.79
CA LYS A 407 -14.50 -6.80 27.55
C LYS A 407 -13.45 -6.13 26.65
N TYR A 408 -13.08 -6.79 25.54
CA TYR A 408 -12.04 -6.29 24.62
C TYR A 408 -12.62 -5.33 23.57
N CYS A 409 -13.78 -5.65 22.98
CA CYS A 409 -14.45 -4.79 22.00
C CYS A 409 -15.01 -3.46 22.60
N LEU A 410 -14.97 -3.27 23.93
CA LEU A 410 -15.43 -2.05 24.60
C LEU A 410 -14.51 -0.84 24.40
N LEU A 411 -13.24 -1.05 24.04
CA LEU A 411 -12.24 0.01 23.86
C LEU A 411 -12.18 0.57 22.43
N LEU A 412 -12.84 -0.08 21.47
CA LEU A 412 -12.77 0.27 20.05
C LEU A 412 -14.01 1.08 19.62
N GLN A 413 -13.79 2.05 18.73
CA GLN A 413 -14.85 2.75 17.98
C GLN A 413 -15.68 1.75 17.14
N TYR A 414 -15.09 0.59 16.83
CA TYR A 414 -15.63 -0.56 16.11
C TYR A 414 -16.44 -1.56 17.00
N ARG A 415 -16.99 -1.10 18.12
CA ARG A 415 -17.67 -1.93 19.15
C ARG A 415 -18.71 -2.93 18.64
N ASN A 416 -19.43 -2.62 17.55
CA ASN A 416 -20.44 -3.51 16.98
C ASN A 416 -19.84 -4.54 16.01
N ILE A 417 -18.80 -4.15 15.28
CA ILE A 417 -18.11 -4.95 14.26
C ILE A 417 -17.36 -6.10 14.93
N CYS A 418 -16.47 -5.78 15.87
CA CYS A 418 -15.76 -6.75 16.72
C CYS A 418 -16.68 -7.75 17.45
N LYS A 419 -17.93 -7.37 17.75
CA LYS A 419 -18.94 -8.27 18.34
C LYS A 419 -19.59 -9.20 17.34
N GLU A 420 -19.96 -8.72 16.15
CA GLU A 420 -20.57 -9.56 15.11
C GLU A 420 -19.57 -10.60 14.62
N THR A 421 -18.33 -10.18 14.33
CA THR A 421 -17.25 -11.08 13.90
C THR A 421 -16.96 -12.15 14.95
N ALA A 422 -16.72 -11.77 16.21
CA ALA A 422 -16.37 -12.71 17.28
C ALA A 422 -17.45 -13.78 17.54
N CYS A 423 -18.71 -13.54 17.20
CA CYS A 423 -19.79 -14.52 17.32
C CYS A 423 -19.79 -15.62 16.24
N VAL A 424 -19.14 -15.38 15.08
CA VAL A 424 -19.06 -16.34 13.96
C VAL A 424 -17.69 -17.05 13.92
N CYS A 425 -16.72 -16.56 14.70
CA CYS A 425 -15.36 -17.08 14.74
C CYS A 425 -15.23 -18.50 15.30
N GLN A 426 -14.47 -19.34 14.60
CA GLN A 426 -14.06 -20.66 15.09
C GLN A 426 -13.04 -20.56 16.25
N ASN A 427 -12.15 -19.57 16.19
CA ASN A 427 -11.22 -19.24 17.27
C ASN A 427 -11.39 -17.76 17.67
N ILE A 428 -11.91 -17.54 18.88
CA ILE A 428 -12.21 -16.21 19.41
C ILE A 428 -10.91 -15.40 19.64
N ASP A 429 -9.83 -16.04 20.06
CA ASP A 429 -8.55 -15.37 20.31
C ASP A 429 -7.98 -14.78 19.01
N GLU A 430 -7.97 -15.57 17.92
CA GLU A 430 -7.48 -15.13 16.60
C GLU A 430 -8.26 -13.92 16.07
N CYS A 431 -9.59 -13.91 16.27
CA CYS A 431 -10.44 -12.79 15.87
C CYS A 431 -10.23 -11.53 16.72
N ILE A 432 -10.10 -11.67 18.04
CA ILE A 432 -9.76 -10.53 18.92
C ILE A 432 -8.39 -9.96 18.54
N CYS A 433 -7.40 -10.82 18.27
CA CYS A 433 -6.08 -10.39 17.85
C CYS A 433 -6.08 -9.70 16.47
N ALA A 434 -6.88 -10.18 15.53
CA ALA A 434 -7.04 -9.56 14.21
C ALA A 434 -7.74 -8.18 14.28
N ALA A 435 -8.73 -8.02 15.15
CA ALA A 435 -9.46 -6.76 15.37
C ALA A 435 -8.59 -5.71 16.09
N LEU A 436 -7.89 -6.10 17.17
CA LEU A 436 -6.95 -5.23 17.87
C LEU A 436 -5.75 -4.85 16.96
N GLY A 437 -5.32 -5.79 16.13
CA GLY A 437 -4.26 -5.59 15.14
C GLY A 437 -4.63 -4.59 14.04
N ALA A 438 -5.84 -4.69 13.48
CA ALA A 438 -6.35 -3.70 12.52
C ALA A 438 -6.38 -2.28 13.12
N TYR A 439 -6.83 -2.14 14.37
CA TYR A 439 -6.79 -0.86 15.09
C TYR A 439 -5.36 -0.34 15.30
N ALA A 440 -4.41 -1.21 15.67
CA ALA A 440 -3.01 -0.83 15.83
C ALA A 440 -2.35 -0.44 14.50
N HIS A 441 -2.69 -1.12 13.41
CA HIS A 441 -2.27 -0.79 12.04
C HIS A 441 -2.83 0.57 11.60
N GLU A 442 -4.10 0.87 11.87
CA GLU A 442 -4.71 2.17 11.57
C GLU A 442 -4.09 3.31 12.39
N CYS A 443 -3.65 3.05 13.62
CA CYS A 443 -2.84 3.98 14.40
C CYS A 443 -1.46 4.21 13.77
N ALA A 444 -0.79 3.15 13.31
CA ALA A 444 0.50 3.24 12.62
C ALA A 444 0.39 3.96 11.26
N ALA A 445 -0.74 3.79 10.56
CA ALA A 445 -1.11 4.54 9.35
C ALA A 445 -1.24 6.06 9.61
N HIS A 446 -1.44 6.44 10.87
CA HIS A 446 -1.44 7.80 11.41
C HIS A 446 -0.17 8.14 12.21
N GLY A 447 0.91 7.37 12.08
CA GLY A 447 2.19 7.62 12.74
C GLY A 447 2.20 7.44 14.26
N ILE A 448 1.22 6.75 14.84
CA ILE A 448 1.24 6.30 16.24
C ILE A 448 1.54 4.80 16.26
N ILE A 449 2.70 4.41 16.79
CA ILE A 449 2.97 3.01 17.09
C ILE A 449 2.38 2.68 18.47
N VAL A 450 1.33 1.85 18.49
CA VAL A 450 0.74 1.36 19.73
C VAL A 450 1.57 0.18 20.23
N ALA A 451 2.17 0.33 21.42
CA ALA A 451 2.87 -0.75 22.12
C ALA A 451 1.94 -1.53 23.05
N ASP A 452 2.32 -2.77 23.37
CA ASP A 452 1.78 -3.63 24.43
C ASP A 452 0.26 -3.92 24.39
N TRP A 453 -0.39 -3.73 23.23
CA TRP A 453 -1.81 -4.04 23.01
C TRP A 453 -2.11 -5.54 22.86
N ASN A 454 -1.10 -6.33 22.49
CA ASN A 454 -1.19 -7.74 22.10
C ASN A 454 -1.35 -8.72 23.28
N GLY A 455 -0.88 -8.33 24.48
CA GLY A 455 -0.97 -9.13 25.70
C GLY A 455 -0.40 -10.56 25.59
N ASP A 456 -0.80 -11.45 26.48
CA ASP A 456 -0.37 -12.85 26.47
C ASP A 456 -1.07 -13.70 25.39
N THR A 457 -2.19 -13.21 24.83
CA THR A 457 -3.02 -13.97 23.88
C THR A 457 -2.51 -13.87 22.43
N CYS A 458 -2.07 -12.68 22.00
CA CYS A 458 -1.73 -12.39 20.60
C CYS A 458 -0.22 -12.47 20.28
N THR A 459 0.59 -13.03 21.18
CA THR A 459 2.07 -12.98 21.16
C THR A 459 2.77 -14.23 20.62
N LYS A 460 2.05 -15.16 19.98
CA LYS A 460 2.57 -16.46 19.53
C LYS A 460 3.50 -16.35 18.30
N CYS A 461 4.77 -15.99 18.53
CA CYS A 461 5.80 -16.00 17.50
C CYS A 461 6.54 -17.35 17.38
N PRO A 462 7.09 -17.70 16.21
CA PRO A 462 8.00 -18.85 16.04
C PRO A 462 9.26 -18.73 16.91
N GLU A 463 9.84 -19.85 17.35
CA GLU A 463 10.93 -19.93 18.37
C GLU A 463 12.14 -19.00 18.19
N THR A 464 12.45 -18.54 16.98
CA THR A 464 13.60 -17.66 16.70
C THR A 464 13.24 -16.18 16.53
N GLN A 465 11.95 -15.87 16.52
CA GLN A 465 11.40 -14.55 16.23
C GLN A 465 10.85 -13.88 17.49
N VAL A 466 10.76 -12.56 17.47
CA VAL A 466 10.16 -11.73 18.52
C VAL A 466 9.02 -10.92 17.94
N PHE A 467 8.01 -10.64 18.75
CA PHE A 467 6.93 -9.71 18.38
C PHE A 467 7.47 -8.27 18.45
N GLY A 468 7.14 -7.45 17.47
CA GLY A 468 7.40 -6.00 17.49
C GLY A 468 6.21 -5.20 16.96
N TYR A 469 6.12 -3.95 17.40
CA TYR A 469 5.04 -3.02 17.04
C TYR A 469 5.41 -2.11 15.84
N ASP A 470 6.71 -1.97 15.55
CA ASP A 470 7.26 -1.43 14.29
C ASP A 470 8.21 -2.49 13.70
N MET A 471 7.64 -3.38 12.89
CA MET A 471 8.34 -4.46 12.21
C MET A 471 8.49 -4.13 10.73
N ARG A 472 9.71 -4.20 10.22
CA ARG A 472 10.08 -3.91 8.83
C ARG A 472 11.05 -4.96 8.32
N ALA A 473 10.97 -5.32 7.05
CA ALA A 473 11.95 -6.19 6.37
C ALA A 473 13.29 -5.48 6.15
N CYS A 474 13.25 -4.17 5.89
CA CYS A 474 14.41 -3.32 5.63
C CYS A 474 15.50 -3.52 6.70
N ASN A 475 16.71 -3.88 6.27
CA ASN A 475 17.88 -4.21 7.09
C ASN A 475 17.69 -5.38 8.09
N ARG A 476 16.67 -6.24 7.94
CA ARG A 476 16.38 -7.38 8.83
C ARG A 476 16.33 -8.75 8.13
N THR A 477 16.70 -8.84 6.86
CA THR A 477 16.76 -10.10 6.10
C THR A 477 18.21 -10.50 5.80
N CYS A 478 18.48 -11.77 5.52
CA CYS A 478 19.81 -12.16 5.04
C CYS A 478 20.14 -11.53 3.67
N ARG A 479 19.11 -11.20 2.87
CA ARG A 479 19.26 -10.51 1.58
C ARG A 479 19.79 -9.08 1.75
N SER A 480 19.32 -8.35 2.76
CA SER A 480 19.77 -6.98 3.07
C SER A 480 21.24 -6.88 3.52
N LEU A 481 21.92 -8.01 3.75
CA LEU A 481 23.35 -8.06 4.05
C LEU A 481 24.24 -8.22 2.80
N SER A 482 23.66 -8.53 1.64
CA SER A 482 24.41 -9.07 0.49
C SER A 482 24.25 -8.30 -0.82
N ASP A 483 23.06 -7.77 -1.08
CA ASP A 483 22.68 -7.04 -2.30
C ASP A 483 21.90 -5.77 -1.88
N ASP A 484 21.61 -4.86 -2.81
CA ASP A 484 20.83 -3.66 -2.48
C ASP A 484 19.43 -4.03 -1.94
N ASP A 485 19.09 -3.54 -0.75
CA ASP A 485 17.85 -3.87 -0.05
C ASP A 485 16.68 -3.02 -0.56
N TYR A 486 16.10 -3.43 -1.69
CA TYR A 486 14.89 -2.84 -2.25
C TYR A 486 13.70 -2.82 -1.28
N THR A 487 13.71 -3.59 -0.18
CA THR A 487 12.66 -3.49 0.86
C THR A 487 12.77 -2.20 1.68
N CYS A 488 13.94 -1.53 1.68
CA CYS A 488 14.13 -0.19 2.22
C CYS A 488 13.64 0.92 1.29
N GLU A 489 13.45 0.66 -0.01
CA GLU A 489 12.89 1.63 -0.97
C GLU A 489 11.36 1.72 -0.87
N VAL A 490 10.72 0.72 -0.25
CA VAL A 490 9.27 0.64 -0.08
C VAL A 490 8.86 1.22 1.28
N GLU A 491 8.63 2.53 1.32
CA GLU A 491 7.99 3.19 2.46
C GLU A 491 6.46 2.98 2.42
N ASP A 492 5.91 2.28 3.41
CA ASP A 492 4.46 2.07 3.61
C ASP A 492 4.15 2.05 5.12
N VAL A 493 2.91 1.76 5.51
CA VAL A 493 2.50 1.64 6.92
C VAL A 493 3.40 0.64 7.68
N PRO A 494 4.02 1.04 8.80
CA PRO A 494 4.71 0.09 9.68
C PRO A 494 3.74 -0.97 10.20
N VAL A 495 4.08 -2.24 10.01
CA VAL A 495 3.25 -3.35 10.49
C VAL A 495 3.74 -3.82 11.86
N TYR A 496 2.83 -4.40 12.62
CA TYR A 496 3.18 -5.17 13.80
C TYR A 496 3.49 -6.64 13.41
N GLY A 497 3.99 -7.41 14.36
CA GLY A 497 4.04 -8.87 14.27
C GLY A 497 5.42 -9.47 14.51
N CYS A 498 5.56 -10.74 14.13
CA CYS A 498 6.74 -11.54 14.44
C CYS A 498 7.86 -11.36 13.39
N GLY A 499 9.07 -11.09 13.86
CA GLY A 499 10.25 -10.90 13.03
C GLY A 499 11.54 -11.05 13.82
N CYS A 500 12.67 -10.68 13.23
CA CYS A 500 13.95 -10.93 13.89
C CYS A 500 14.31 -9.90 14.98
N PRO A 501 14.85 -10.35 16.12
CA PRO A 501 15.37 -9.45 17.14
C PRO A 501 16.57 -8.67 16.60
N GLN A 502 16.84 -7.51 17.19
CA GLN A 502 17.92 -6.62 16.76
C GLN A 502 19.27 -7.36 16.71
N GLY A 503 19.96 -7.25 15.57
CA GLY A 503 21.24 -7.94 15.30
C GLY A 503 21.12 -9.32 14.64
N LYS A 504 19.90 -9.87 14.50
CA LYS A 504 19.63 -11.11 13.75
C LYS A 504 18.84 -10.84 12.48
N TYR A 505 18.93 -11.80 11.55
CA TYR A 505 18.46 -11.64 10.18
C TYR A 505 17.61 -12.85 9.75
N MET A 506 16.53 -12.59 9.03
CA MET A 506 15.63 -13.65 8.56
C MET A 506 16.21 -14.36 7.33
N ASN A 507 16.34 -15.68 7.39
CA ASN A 507 16.75 -16.52 6.26
C ASN A 507 15.54 -17.09 5.48
N GLU A 508 15.80 -17.74 4.35
CA GLU A 508 14.78 -18.37 3.48
C GLU A 508 13.87 -19.38 4.19
N ASN A 509 14.30 -19.94 5.33
CA ASN A 509 13.49 -20.87 6.13
C ASN A 509 12.69 -20.16 7.23
N GLN A 510 12.51 -18.83 7.12
CA GLN A 510 11.85 -17.95 8.10
C GLN A 510 12.44 -18.04 9.53
N LYS A 511 13.71 -18.43 9.66
CA LYS A 511 14.42 -18.47 10.94
C LYS A 511 15.37 -17.30 11.07
N CYS A 512 15.44 -16.73 12.27
CA CYS A 512 16.36 -15.65 12.59
C CYS A 512 17.72 -16.21 12.97
N VAL A 513 18.73 -15.84 12.20
CA VAL A 513 20.10 -16.31 12.33
C VAL A 513 21.06 -15.14 12.55
N GLU A 514 22.27 -15.43 13.02
CA GLU A 514 23.34 -14.43 13.08
C GLU A 514 23.78 -14.05 11.65
N SER A 515 24.35 -12.86 11.46
CA SER A 515 24.83 -12.41 10.14
C SER A 515 25.83 -13.37 9.47
N LYS A 516 26.69 -14.03 10.26
CA LYS A 516 27.62 -15.08 9.81
C LYS A 516 26.94 -16.35 9.27
N ASP A 517 25.70 -16.59 9.70
CA ASP A 517 24.90 -17.78 9.41
C ASP A 517 23.83 -17.47 8.32
N CYS A 518 23.92 -16.29 7.69
CA CYS A 518 23.11 -15.90 6.54
C CYS A 518 23.62 -16.48 5.22
N ALA A 519 22.68 -16.71 4.31
CA ALA A 519 22.99 -16.95 2.91
C ALA A 519 23.44 -15.64 2.25
N CYS A 520 24.36 -15.71 1.30
CA CYS A 520 24.76 -14.56 0.48
C CYS A 520 23.93 -14.51 -0.81
N TYR A 521 23.58 -13.30 -1.24
CA TYR A 521 22.79 -13.03 -2.46
C TYR A 521 23.55 -12.10 -3.38
N LYS A 522 23.55 -12.38 -4.68
CA LYS A 522 24.15 -11.49 -5.67
C LYS A 522 23.52 -11.71 -7.03
N LYS A 523 22.91 -10.67 -7.60
CA LYS A 523 22.21 -10.75 -8.91
C LYS A 523 21.19 -11.90 -8.97
N GLY A 524 20.46 -12.12 -7.88
CA GLY A 524 19.44 -13.17 -7.77
C GLY A 524 19.96 -14.60 -7.52
N ILE A 525 21.26 -14.83 -7.41
CA ILE A 525 21.83 -16.15 -7.06
C ILE A 525 22.04 -16.23 -5.54
N PHE A 526 21.61 -17.33 -4.92
CA PHE A 526 21.80 -17.60 -3.48
C PHE A 526 23.00 -18.52 -3.22
N PHE A 527 23.74 -18.25 -2.15
CA PHE A 527 24.87 -19.04 -1.68
C PHE A 527 24.69 -19.40 -0.21
N LYS A 528 24.97 -20.64 0.19
CA LYS A 528 24.78 -21.10 1.58
C LYS A 528 25.73 -20.39 2.56
N PRO A 529 25.38 -20.30 3.86
CA PRO A 529 26.30 -19.79 4.88
C PRO A 529 27.62 -20.58 4.87
N GLY A 530 28.75 -19.89 4.94
CA GLY A 530 30.09 -20.49 4.79
C GLY A 530 30.59 -20.64 3.34
N TYR A 531 29.81 -20.24 2.34
CA TYR A 531 30.26 -20.12 0.95
C TYR A 531 31.01 -18.79 0.76
N ILE A 532 32.23 -18.84 0.22
CA ILE A 532 33.07 -17.66 0.00
C ILE A 532 32.88 -17.20 -1.46
N GLN A 533 32.65 -15.91 -1.67
CA GLN A 533 32.74 -15.31 -3.00
C GLN A 533 33.43 -13.93 -2.93
N ILE A 534 34.58 -13.81 -3.59
CA ILE A 534 35.43 -12.63 -3.62
C ILE A 534 35.18 -11.87 -4.93
N SER A 535 34.70 -10.64 -4.81
CA SER A 535 34.68 -9.69 -5.93
C SER A 535 36.09 -9.17 -6.23
N SER A 536 36.56 -9.44 -7.45
CA SER A 536 37.79 -8.87 -8.00
C SER A 536 37.63 -7.37 -8.28
N PHE A 537 38.01 -6.51 -7.33
CA PHE A 537 37.89 -5.04 -7.49
C PHE A 537 39.19 -4.24 -7.24
N ILE A 538 40.35 -4.78 -7.65
CA ILE A 538 41.54 -3.97 -7.94
C ILE A 538 42.21 -4.47 -9.23
N LYS A 539 41.92 -3.81 -10.37
CA LYS A 539 42.91 -3.53 -11.43
C LYS A 539 42.42 -2.47 -12.44
N ASN A 540 43.19 -1.40 -12.52
CA ASN A 540 43.29 -0.41 -13.60
C ASN A 540 42.05 0.40 -13.98
N GLN A 541 41.88 1.53 -13.29
CA GLN A 541 41.48 2.77 -13.97
C GLN A 541 42.56 3.13 -15.00
N THR A 542 42.29 2.96 -16.30
CA THR A 542 42.55 3.90 -17.42
C THR A 542 42.48 3.16 -18.76
N MET A 543 41.34 3.23 -19.46
CA MET A 543 41.23 3.71 -20.87
C MET A 543 39.87 3.37 -21.51
N LYS A 544 39.24 4.42 -22.06
CA LYS A 544 38.17 4.47 -23.07
C LYS A 544 36.72 4.10 -22.67
N ILE A 545 36.01 5.20 -22.40
CA ILE A 545 34.56 5.41 -22.43
C ILE A 545 34.04 5.41 -23.88
N MET A 546 32.79 4.94 -24.05
CA MET A 546 31.73 5.30 -25.04
C MET A 546 30.96 3.99 -25.35
N GLN A 547 29.67 3.81 -25.08
CA GLN A 547 28.59 4.66 -24.52
C GLN A 547 27.88 3.85 -23.40
N ASN A 548 26.90 4.34 -22.62
CA ASN A 548 26.24 5.65 -22.56
C ASN A 548 26.12 6.14 -21.08
N MET A 549 25.06 6.84 -20.67
CA MET A 549 24.88 7.36 -19.30
C MET A 549 23.96 6.51 -18.40
N PHE A 550 24.51 5.97 -17.32
CA PHE A 550 23.90 6.00 -15.98
C PHE A 550 25.03 6.11 -14.92
N SER A 551 24.82 6.92 -13.89
CA SER A 551 25.85 7.27 -12.90
C SER A 551 25.98 6.20 -11.81
N PHE A 552 26.92 5.28 -11.95
CA PHE A 552 27.35 4.44 -10.82
C PHE A 552 28.39 5.17 -9.97
N THR A 553 27.96 5.64 -8.80
CA THR A 553 28.83 6.21 -7.77
C THR A 553 29.77 5.16 -7.19
N LYS A 554 31.06 5.51 -7.14
CA LYS A 554 32.12 4.69 -6.55
C LYS A 554 31.82 4.44 -5.06
N PRO A 555 31.81 3.18 -4.56
CA PRO A 555 31.65 2.94 -3.12
C PRO A 555 32.82 3.56 -2.36
N SER A 556 32.53 4.45 -1.41
CA SER A 556 33.54 5.24 -0.69
C SER A 556 33.94 4.64 0.66
N LYS A 557 33.46 3.44 1.00
CA LYS A 557 33.74 2.75 2.27
C LYS A 557 34.01 1.26 2.03
N CYS A 558 35.07 0.75 2.66
CA CYS A 558 35.32 -0.69 2.73
C CYS A 558 34.27 -1.35 3.64
N VAL A 559 33.53 -2.31 3.11
CA VAL A 559 32.73 -3.25 3.91
C VAL A 559 33.65 -4.34 4.49
N PRO A 560 33.45 -4.78 5.76
CA PRO A 560 34.23 -5.88 6.33
C PRO A 560 33.97 -7.19 5.57
N GLY A 561 35.04 -7.87 5.14
CA GLY A 561 34.94 -9.13 4.41
C GLY A 561 36.30 -9.77 4.14
N CYS A 562 36.29 -11.03 3.69
CA CYS A 562 37.49 -11.74 3.26
C CYS A 562 37.90 -11.32 1.84
N ALA A 563 39.20 -11.24 1.58
CA ALA A 563 39.76 -10.96 0.26
C ALA A 563 40.94 -11.89 -0.02
N CYS A 564 41.21 -12.15 -1.30
CA CYS A 564 42.43 -12.88 -1.67
C CYS A 564 43.69 -12.08 -1.28
N PRO A 565 44.80 -12.75 -0.91
CA PRO A 565 46.09 -12.10 -0.77
C PRO A 565 46.46 -11.31 -2.02
N GLU A 566 47.18 -10.20 -1.83
CA GLU A 566 47.52 -9.26 -2.88
C GLU A 566 48.19 -9.97 -4.09
N GLY A 567 47.59 -9.84 -5.27
CA GLY A 567 48.04 -10.48 -6.51
C GLY A 567 47.30 -11.76 -6.91
N LEU A 568 46.48 -12.34 -6.03
CA LEU A 568 45.59 -13.46 -6.33
C LEU A 568 44.15 -12.99 -6.57
N VAL A 569 43.37 -13.81 -7.26
CA VAL A 569 41.94 -13.61 -7.56
C VAL A 569 41.20 -14.93 -7.39
N GLU A 570 39.92 -14.88 -7.08
CA GLU A 570 39.13 -16.08 -6.83
C GLU A 570 38.66 -16.76 -8.12
N ASN A 571 38.60 -18.09 -8.12
CA ASN A 571 38.00 -18.88 -9.20
C ASN A 571 36.54 -19.27 -8.92
N ASP A 572 35.95 -20.02 -9.84
CA ASP A 572 34.60 -20.61 -9.76
C ASP A 572 34.33 -21.49 -8.52
N LYS A 573 35.38 -21.86 -7.76
CA LYS A 573 35.33 -22.76 -6.60
C LYS A 573 35.58 -22.07 -5.26
N GLY A 574 35.79 -20.75 -5.25
CA GLY A 574 36.15 -20.02 -4.03
C GLY A 574 37.64 -20.08 -3.66
N GLU A 575 38.52 -20.52 -4.58
CA GLU A 575 39.96 -20.65 -4.35
C GLU A 575 40.71 -19.42 -4.87
N CYS A 576 41.64 -18.87 -4.08
CA CYS A 576 42.52 -17.79 -4.52
C CYS A 576 43.63 -18.31 -5.45
N VAL A 577 43.45 -18.10 -6.75
CA VAL A 577 44.35 -18.53 -7.82
C VAL A 577 45.04 -17.34 -8.50
N GLN A 578 45.98 -17.63 -9.40
CA GLN A 578 46.55 -16.59 -10.26
C GLN A 578 45.53 -16.20 -11.35
N LEU A 579 45.54 -14.93 -11.76
CA LEU A 579 44.64 -14.43 -12.81
C LEU A 579 44.72 -15.28 -14.10
N LYS A 580 45.91 -15.76 -14.47
CA LYS A 580 46.14 -16.61 -15.65
C LYS A 580 45.44 -17.98 -15.60
N THR A 581 45.09 -18.46 -14.41
CA THR A 581 44.44 -19.76 -14.18
C THR A 581 42.93 -19.65 -13.95
N CYS A 582 42.35 -18.45 -14.04
CA CYS A 582 40.91 -18.25 -13.93
C CYS A 582 40.14 -18.96 -15.05
N THR A 583 39.06 -19.62 -14.65
CA THR A 583 38.06 -20.26 -15.51
C THR A 583 37.11 -19.25 -16.14
N CYS A 584 36.45 -19.61 -17.23
CA CYS A 584 35.43 -18.80 -17.90
C CYS A 584 34.09 -19.54 -17.95
N SER A 585 32.98 -18.83 -17.78
CA SER A 585 31.63 -19.39 -17.90
C SER A 585 31.05 -19.17 -19.30
N TRP A 586 30.36 -20.17 -19.86
CA TRP A 586 29.62 -20.05 -21.12
C TRP A 586 28.41 -20.99 -21.13
N GLY A 587 27.23 -20.48 -21.48
CA GLY A 587 26.00 -21.29 -21.56
C GLY A 587 25.62 -22.00 -20.26
N GLY A 588 26.03 -21.46 -19.11
CA GLY A 588 25.84 -22.07 -17.78
C GLY A 588 26.77 -23.24 -17.45
N GLU A 589 27.85 -23.43 -18.20
CA GLU A 589 28.94 -24.39 -17.95
C GLU A 589 30.27 -23.64 -17.70
N ILE A 590 31.22 -24.29 -17.01
CA ILE A 590 32.51 -23.70 -16.61
C ILE A 590 33.66 -24.34 -17.40
N TYR A 591 34.56 -23.51 -17.91
CA TYR A 591 35.67 -23.89 -18.78
C TYR A 591 37.02 -23.48 -18.16
N SER A 592 38.00 -24.39 -18.17
CA SER A 592 39.36 -24.12 -17.70
C SER A 592 40.08 -23.06 -18.54
N ALA A 593 41.06 -22.35 -17.95
CA ALA A 593 41.94 -21.45 -18.69
C ALA A 593 42.56 -22.14 -19.94
N GLY A 594 42.59 -21.45 -21.08
CA GLY A 594 43.01 -21.98 -22.37
C GLY A 594 41.95 -22.81 -23.13
N SER A 595 40.80 -23.12 -22.52
CA SER A 595 39.69 -23.79 -23.22
C SER A 595 39.16 -22.93 -24.36
N THR A 596 38.65 -23.56 -25.42
CA THR A 596 38.11 -22.84 -26.58
C THR A 596 36.67 -23.24 -26.91
N ILE A 597 35.83 -22.26 -27.17
CA ILE A 597 34.47 -22.41 -27.69
C ILE A 597 34.37 -21.74 -29.07
N ASN A 598 33.34 -22.10 -29.82
CA ASN A 598 32.94 -21.39 -31.04
C ASN A 598 31.64 -20.63 -30.76
N GLN A 599 31.60 -19.35 -31.14
CA GLN A 599 30.42 -18.49 -31.13
C GLN A 599 30.23 -17.97 -32.55
N ASP A 600 29.16 -18.42 -33.22
CA ASP A 600 28.96 -18.25 -34.66
C ASP A 600 30.22 -18.72 -35.45
N CYS A 601 30.85 -17.83 -36.22
CA CYS A 601 32.09 -18.06 -36.95
C CYS A 601 33.37 -17.73 -36.15
N ASN A 602 33.22 -17.23 -34.91
CA ASN A 602 34.33 -16.79 -34.08
C ASN A 602 34.80 -17.87 -33.12
N LYS A 603 36.12 -18.00 -32.98
CA LYS A 603 36.74 -18.85 -31.96
C LYS A 603 37.06 -17.99 -30.74
N CYS A 604 36.58 -18.39 -29.58
CA CYS A 604 36.84 -17.73 -28.31
C CYS A 604 37.69 -18.62 -27.42
N THR A 605 38.77 -18.05 -26.88
CA THR A 605 39.65 -18.72 -25.91
C THR A 605 39.42 -18.14 -24.52
N CYS A 606 39.34 -18.98 -23.50
CA CYS A 606 39.29 -18.54 -22.11
C CYS A 606 40.67 -18.04 -21.67
N GLU A 607 40.84 -16.74 -21.46
CA GLU A 607 42.09 -16.13 -21.00
C GLU A 607 41.80 -15.15 -19.86
N ASN A 608 42.46 -15.35 -18.72
CA ASN A 608 42.32 -14.50 -17.54
C ASN A 608 40.87 -14.36 -16.99
N GLY A 609 40.05 -15.39 -17.16
CA GLY A 609 38.63 -15.38 -16.77
C GLY A 609 37.69 -14.72 -17.78
N GLU A 610 38.20 -14.25 -18.92
CA GLU A 610 37.42 -13.65 -20.00
C GLU A 610 37.49 -14.46 -21.31
N TRP A 611 36.42 -14.42 -22.11
CA TRP A 611 36.43 -14.96 -23.47
C TRP A 611 37.11 -13.99 -24.43
N LYS A 612 38.31 -14.34 -24.90
CA LYS A 612 38.99 -13.64 -25.99
C LYS A 612 38.58 -14.25 -27.32
N CYS A 613 37.55 -13.67 -27.91
CA CYS A 613 37.03 -14.03 -29.22
C CYS A 613 37.80 -13.39 -30.37
N SER A 614 37.94 -14.11 -31.49
CA SER A 614 38.23 -13.48 -32.77
C SER A 614 37.14 -12.45 -33.12
N LYS A 615 37.49 -11.45 -33.93
CA LYS A 615 36.57 -10.40 -34.41
C LYS A 615 36.29 -10.55 -35.90
N LYS A 616 35.97 -11.77 -36.34
CA LYS A 616 35.46 -12.00 -37.70
C LYS A 616 34.00 -11.58 -37.72
N LEU A 617 33.61 -10.76 -38.68
CA LEU A 617 32.20 -10.55 -38.96
C LEU A 617 31.66 -11.87 -39.52
N CYS A 618 30.54 -12.35 -38.98
CA CYS A 618 29.96 -13.64 -39.36
C CYS A 618 28.78 -13.43 -40.31
N PRO A 619 28.50 -14.40 -41.20
CA PRO A 619 27.26 -14.38 -41.97
C PRO A 619 26.04 -14.24 -41.06
N LYS A 620 25.04 -13.47 -41.51
CA LYS A 620 23.77 -13.30 -40.80
C LYS A 620 22.66 -13.97 -41.57
N THR A 621 21.70 -14.53 -40.83
CA THR A 621 20.54 -15.24 -41.38
C THR A 621 19.27 -14.51 -41.01
N CYS A 622 18.54 -14.04 -42.02
CA CYS A 622 17.13 -13.72 -41.92
C CYS A 622 16.32 -15.01 -42.10
N GLU A 623 15.24 -15.18 -41.35
CA GLU A 623 14.32 -16.32 -41.52
C GLU A 623 12.85 -15.91 -41.35
N VAL A 624 11.98 -16.52 -42.14
CA VAL A 624 10.52 -16.46 -42.00
C VAL A 624 9.99 -17.88 -41.91
N TYR A 625 9.06 -18.13 -41.00
CA TYR A 625 8.37 -19.40 -40.87
C TYR A 625 6.89 -19.20 -40.52
N GLY A 626 6.06 -20.19 -40.84
CA GLY A 626 4.65 -20.20 -40.46
C GLY A 626 3.79 -19.10 -41.09
N GLU A 627 2.82 -18.58 -40.35
CA GLU A 627 1.91 -17.48 -40.69
C GLU A 627 2.61 -16.09 -40.65
N GLY A 628 3.89 -16.04 -41.02
CA GLY A 628 4.64 -14.80 -41.15
C GLY A 628 5.39 -14.40 -39.87
N HIS A 629 5.98 -15.35 -39.16
CA HIS A 629 6.94 -15.05 -38.10
C HIS A 629 8.32 -14.77 -38.70
N TYR A 630 8.73 -13.50 -38.68
CA TYR A 630 10.00 -13.04 -39.23
C TYR A 630 11.07 -12.86 -38.14
N LYS A 631 12.32 -13.04 -38.56
CA LYS A 631 13.52 -12.61 -37.85
C LYS A 631 14.48 -11.99 -38.86
N THR A 632 14.85 -10.72 -38.66
CA THR A 632 15.77 -9.96 -39.52
C THR A 632 17.22 -10.44 -39.40
N PHE A 633 18.11 -9.94 -40.27
CA PHE A 633 19.54 -10.22 -40.19
C PHE A 633 20.18 -9.82 -38.86
N ASP A 634 19.71 -8.71 -38.28
CA ASP A 634 20.25 -8.17 -37.03
C ASP A 634 19.54 -8.71 -35.78
N GLY A 635 18.38 -9.35 -35.97
CA GLY A 635 17.75 -10.24 -35.00
C GLY A 635 16.39 -9.76 -34.47
N LYS A 636 15.87 -8.63 -34.96
CA LYS A 636 14.53 -8.16 -34.63
C LYS A 636 13.50 -9.22 -35.06
N ARG A 637 12.56 -9.51 -34.17
CA ARG A 637 11.44 -10.44 -34.42
C ARG A 637 10.16 -9.65 -34.54
N TYR A 638 9.34 -10.00 -35.53
CA TYR A 638 8.01 -9.45 -35.72
C TYR A 638 7.10 -10.47 -36.41
N ALA A 639 5.80 -10.21 -36.45
CA ALA A 639 4.82 -11.03 -37.14
C ALA A 639 4.08 -10.20 -38.19
N PHE A 640 3.98 -10.71 -39.42
CA PHE A 640 3.31 -10.04 -40.53
C PHE A 640 2.65 -11.05 -41.48
N ASP A 641 1.32 -11.16 -41.36
CA ASP A 641 0.48 -12.00 -42.21
C ASP A 641 0.02 -11.22 -43.45
N GLY A 642 0.79 -11.36 -44.54
CA GLY A 642 0.52 -10.72 -45.83
C GLY A 642 0.30 -11.74 -46.94
N ASN A 643 -0.88 -11.70 -47.57
CA ASN A 643 -1.26 -12.53 -48.72
C ASN A 643 -0.90 -11.86 -50.07
N CYS A 644 0.40 -11.66 -50.31
CA CYS A 644 0.93 -11.06 -51.54
C CYS A 644 2.38 -11.55 -51.78
N ARG A 645 2.96 -11.17 -52.92
CA ARG A 645 4.40 -11.17 -53.16
C ARG A 645 5.06 -9.97 -52.45
N TYR A 646 6.04 -10.23 -51.60
CA TYR A 646 6.80 -9.21 -50.86
C TYR A 646 8.29 -9.30 -51.16
N ILE A 647 8.96 -8.15 -51.16
CA ILE A 647 10.41 -8.04 -51.25
C ILE A 647 10.99 -8.52 -49.90
N TYR A 648 11.51 -9.74 -49.90
CA TYR A 648 12.08 -10.36 -48.70
C TYR A 648 13.42 -9.72 -48.38
N VAL A 649 14.29 -9.63 -49.39
CA VAL A 649 15.54 -8.87 -49.36
C VAL A 649 15.94 -8.45 -50.78
N GLU A 650 16.39 -7.21 -50.94
CA GLU A 650 17.03 -6.68 -52.16
C GLU A 650 18.19 -5.76 -51.77
N ASP A 651 19.05 -5.43 -52.74
CA ASP A 651 20.13 -4.44 -52.60
C ASP A 651 19.85 -3.10 -53.31
N GLN A 652 18.69 -2.95 -53.96
CA GLN A 652 18.22 -1.67 -54.53
C GLN A 652 17.68 -0.71 -53.45
N CYS A 653 18.54 -0.34 -52.51
CA CYS A 653 18.16 0.52 -51.41
C CYS A 653 18.39 2.00 -51.77
N LYS A 654 17.30 2.77 -51.87
CA LYS A 654 17.31 4.23 -52.19
C LYS A 654 17.64 4.60 -53.66
N GLY A 655 17.38 3.69 -54.61
CA GLY A 655 17.41 4.01 -56.05
C GLY A 655 18.75 3.74 -56.75
N GLU A 656 19.71 3.10 -56.09
CA GLU A 656 20.92 2.57 -56.72
C GLU A 656 20.59 1.36 -57.62
N LEU A 657 21.46 0.99 -58.57
CA LEU A 657 21.30 -0.26 -59.33
C LEU A 657 21.72 -1.44 -58.44
N GLY A 658 20.74 -2.06 -57.77
CA GLY A 658 20.95 -3.34 -57.10
C GLY A 658 21.12 -4.50 -58.08
N SER A 659 21.87 -5.54 -57.70
CA SER A 659 22.13 -6.76 -58.47
C SER A 659 21.15 -7.90 -58.17
N PHE A 660 20.47 -7.93 -57.01
CA PHE A 660 19.62 -9.05 -56.62
C PHE A 660 18.34 -8.66 -55.87
N GLN A 661 17.30 -9.48 -56.06
CA GLN A 661 16.03 -9.38 -55.35
C GLN A 661 15.50 -10.79 -55.05
N ILE A 662 15.18 -11.05 -53.78
CA ILE A 662 14.51 -12.27 -53.34
C ILE A 662 13.08 -11.89 -52.99
N ILE A 663 12.12 -12.46 -53.71
CA ILE A 663 10.69 -12.28 -53.45
C ILE A 663 10.18 -13.49 -52.66
N THR A 664 9.36 -13.23 -51.65
CA THR A 664 8.59 -14.28 -50.97
C THR A 664 7.10 -14.10 -51.28
N GLU A 665 6.43 -15.22 -51.56
CA GLU A 665 4.98 -15.27 -51.76
C GLU A 665 4.35 -16.16 -50.70
N SER A 666 3.40 -15.62 -49.94
CA SER A 666 2.57 -16.40 -49.01
C SER A 666 1.42 -17.04 -49.77
N LEU A 667 1.35 -18.37 -49.82
CA LEU A 667 0.28 -19.10 -50.49
C LEU A 667 -0.71 -19.65 -49.43
N PRO A 668 -1.98 -19.21 -49.42
CA PRO A 668 -3.00 -19.80 -48.57
C PRO A 668 -3.58 -21.09 -49.17
N CYS A 669 -3.63 -22.19 -48.41
CA CYS A 669 -4.25 -23.47 -48.87
C CYS A 669 -5.64 -23.75 -48.29
N CYS A 670 -6.09 -22.97 -47.29
CA CYS A 670 -7.35 -23.24 -46.60
C CYS A 670 -8.40 -22.15 -46.91
N GLU A 671 -9.69 -22.53 -46.85
CA GLU A 671 -10.86 -21.67 -47.12
C GLU A 671 -10.96 -20.39 -46.24
N LYS A 672 -10.06 -20.22 -45.26
CA LYS A 672 -10.00 -19.09 -44.31
C LYS A 672 -8.68 -18.28 -44.36
N GLY A 673 -7.92 -18.38 -45.45
CA GLY A 673 -6.72 -17.54 -45.65
C GLY A 673 -5.57 -17.83 -44.68
N VAL A 674 -5.18 -19.11 -44.58
CA VAL A 674 -4.10 -19.62 -43.69
C VAL A 674 -2.92 -20.09 -44.56
N ILE A 675 -1.71 -19.62 -44.27
CA ILE A 675 -0.49 -19.80 -45.06
C ILE A 675 0.13 -21.19 -44.85
N CYS A 676 -0.21 -22.11 -45.75
CA CYS A 676 0.29 -23.48 -45.75
C CYS A 676 1.71 -23.66 -46.33
N SER A 677 2.15 -22.70 -47.15
CA SER A 677 3.33 -22.83 -47.99
C SER A 677 3.83 -21.45 -48.45
N ARG A 678 5.12 -21.36 -48.76
CA ARG A 678 5.71 -20.23 -49.49
C ARG A 678 6.23 -20.72 -50.84
N SER A 679 6.03 -19.91 -51.88
CA SER A 679 6.44 -20.26 -53.25
C SER A 679 7.96 -20.23 -53.42
N ASP A 680 8.51 -21.19 -54.18
CA ASP A 680 9.95 -21.43 -54.39
C ASP A 680 10.57 -20.57 -55.52
N LYS A 681 9.75 -19.77 -56.23
CA LYS A 681 9.94 -19.62 -57.68
C LYS A 681 10.66 -18.37 -58.19
N GLU A 682 10.93 -17.36 -57.35
CA GLU A 682 11.50 -16.08 -57.81
C GLU A 682 12.65 -15.59 -56.90
N VAL A 683 13.84 -16.19 -57.05
CA VAL A 683 15.10 -15.48 -56.82
C VAL A 683 15.47 -14.79 -58.13
N ILE A 684 15.34 -13.47 -58.17
CA ILE A 684 15.59 -12.66 -59.36
C ILE A 684 16.94 -11.97 -59.20
N LEU A 685 17.95 -12.48 -59.91
CA LEU A 685 19.15 -11.69 -60.21
C LEU A 685 18.84 -10.81 -61.41
N LYS A 686 19.15 -9.52 -61.35
CA LYS A 686 18.66 -8.55 -62.33
C LYS A 686 19.21 -8.69 -63.75
N GLU A 687 20.10 -9.66 -63.98
CA GLU A 687 20.65 -10.00 -65.30
C GLU A 687 19.95 -11.19 -65.97
N ASP A 688 19.13 -11.99 -65.24
CA ASP A 688 18.38 -13.13 -65.80
C ASP A 688 16.95 -13.21 -65.22
N GLU A 689 15.92 -13.15 -66.08
CA GLU A 689 14.52 -13.15 -65.64
C GLU A 689 14.08 -14.45 -64.92
N HIS A 690 14.75 -15.58 -65.15
CA HIS A 690 14.54 -16.85 -64.44
C HIS A 690 15.87 -17.61 -64.35
N ILE A 691 16.42 -17.80 -63.14
CA ILE A 691 17.69 -18.52 -62.98
C ILE A 691 17.45 -20.03 -63.14
N ASN A 692 17.79 -20.56 -64.31
CA ASN A 692 17.97 -21.99 -64.49
C ASN A 692 19.36 -22.33 -63.90
N CYS A 693 19.44 -22.78 -62.63
CA CYS A 693 20.71 -23.06 -61.94
C CYS A 693 21.41 -24.32 -62.52
N THR A 694 21.98 -24.18 -63.71
CA THR A 694 22.73 -25.20 -64.44
C THR A 694 24.19 -24.81 -64.74
N ASP A 695 24.63 -23.63 -64.31
CA ASP A 695 25.99 -23.08 -64.49
C ASP A 695 26.69 -22.80 -63.15
N ASP A 696 28.03 -22.66 -63.20
CA ASP A 696 28.97 -22.47 -62.06
C ASP A 696 28.64 -21.33 -61.08
N PHE A 697 27.68 -20.45 -61.40
CA PHE A 697 27.26 -19.31 -60.58
C PHE A 697 26.34 -19.70 -59.40
N CYS A 698 25.53 -20.74 -59.57
CA CYS A 698 24.51 -21.19 -58.61
C CYS A 698 24.60 -22.70 -58.40
N SER A 699 24.75 -23.14 -57.15
CA SER A 699 24.66 -24.57 -56.80
C SER A 699 23.37 -24.84 -56.02
N VAL A 700 22.59 -25.81 -56.50
CA VAL A 700 21.32 -26.24 -55.89
C VAL A 700 21.46 -27.68 -55.44
N TYR A 701 21.23 -27.92 -54.14
CA TYR A 701 21.34 -29.26 -53.55
C TYR A 701 20.33 -29.45 -52.41
N THR A 702 20.05 -30.71 -52.08
CA THR A 702 19.11 -31.07 -51.01
C THR A 702 19.84 -31.58 -49.78
N VAL A 703 19.49 -31.05 -48.60
CA VAL A 703 20.04 -31.47 -47.31
C VAL A 703 18.91 -31.92 -46.40
N GLY A 704 18.69 -33.23 -46.34
CA GLY A 704 17.56 -33.81 -45.60
C GLY A 704 16.23 -33.37 -46.21
N LEU A 705 15.46 -32.55 -45.49
CA LEU A 705 14.18 -32.01 -45.96
C LEU A 705 14.32 -30.66 -46.68
N TYR A 706 15.47 -30.00 -46.59
CA TYR A 706 15.67 -28.65 -47.10
C TYR A 706 16.21 -28.66 -48.53
N LEU A 707 15.72 -27.72 -49.35
CA LEU A 707 16.39 -27.27 -50.57
C LEU A 707 17.34 -26.13 -50.19
N VAL A 708 18.58 -26.19 -50.67
CA VAL A 708 19.60 -25.17 -50.44
C VAL A 708 20.10 -24.67 -51.80
N LEU A 709 20.04 -23.35 -51.99
CA LEU A 709 20.60 -22.66 -53.14
C LEU A 709 21.75 -21.78 -52.65
N THR A 710 22.93 -21.94 -53.23
CA THR A 710 24.13 -21.13 -52.90
C THR A 710 24.61 -20.40 -54.15
N PHE A 711 24.75 -19.08 -54.05
CA PHE A 711 25.25 -18.22 -55.11
C PHE A 711 26.71 -17.81 -54.85
N SER A 712 27.50 -17.63 -55.91
CA SER A 712 28.93 -17.28 -55.81
C SER A 712 29.23 -16.02 -55.00
N ASP A 713 28.29 -15.07 -54.95
CA ASP A 713 28.40 -13.82 -54.17
C ASP A 713 28.10 -13.96 -52.67
N GLY A 714 28.05 -15.20 -52.15
CA GLY A 714 27.88 -15.45 -50.72
C GLY A 714 26.45 -15.27 -50.22
N ILE A 715 25.47 -15.41 -51.11
CA ILE A 715 24.04 -15.50 -50.77
C ILE A 715 23.69 -16.99 -50.67
N THR A 716 23.04 -17.40 -49.58
CA THR A 716 22.55 -18.78 -49.41
C THR A 716 21.08 -18.75 -49.02
N VAL A 717 20.23 -19.36 -49.85
CA VAL A 717 18.79 -19.53 -49.60
C VAL A 717 18.55 -20.95 -49.12
N THR A 718 17.75 -21.13 -48.08
CA THR A 718 17.38 -22.45 -47.54
C THR A 718 15.89 -22.49 -47.26
N TRP A 719 15.20 -23.43 -47.93
CA TRP A 719 13.74 -23.58 -47.92
C TRP A 719 13.34 -25.00 -47.50
N ASP A 720 12.33 -25.14 -46.65
CA ASP A 720 11.85 -26.45 -46.12
C ASP A 720 10.79 -27.14 -47.00
N LYS A 721 10.57 -26.61 -48.21
CA LYS A 721 9.51 -27.01 -49.15
C LYS A 721 8.09 -26.74 -48.66
N ARG A 722 7.94 -25.90 -47.63
CA ARG A 722 6.69 -25.57 -46.92
C ARG A 722 6.72 -24.09 -46.52
N THR A 723 6.56 -23.78 -45.23
CA THR A 723 6.41 -22.40 -44.73
C THR A 723 7.72 -21.74 -44.34
N ARG A 724 8.84 -22.47 -44.21
CA ARG A 724 10.12 -21.87 -43.78
C ARG A 724 11.02 -21.52 -44.95
N LEU A 725 11.32 -20.24 -45.07
CA LEU A 725 12.35 -19.68 -45.92
C LEU A 725 13.40 -18.98 -45.05
N SER A 726 14.67 -19.11 -45.41
CA SER A 726 15.77 -18.39 -44.75
C SER A 726 16.82 -17.99 -45.76
N VAL A 727 17.34 -16.77 -45.60
CA VAL A 727 18.43 -16.22 -46.42
C VAL A 727 19.60 -15.92 -45.49
N THR A 728 20.76 -16.45 -45.82
CA THR A 728 22.03 -16.15 -45.15
C THR A 728 22.91 -15.34 -46.08
N LEU A 729 23.40 -14.19 -45.61
CA LEU A 729 24.27 -13.30 -46.36
C LEU A 729 25.69 -13.30 -45.79
N ASP A 730 26.67 -13.37 -46.68
CA ASP A 730 28.07 -13.11 -46.37
C ASP A 730 28.26 -11.66 -45.83
N PRO A 731 29.18 -11.43 -44.88
CA PRO A 731 29.54 -10.13 -44.34
C PRO A 731 29.72 -8.97 -45.35
N ARG A 732 30.05 -9.24 -46.62
CA ARG A 732 30.17 -8.22 -47.68
C ARG A 732 28.87 -7.45 -47.97
N TRP A 733 27.73 -7.99 -47.57
CA TRP A 733 26.39 -7.43 -47.76
C TRP A 733 25.92 -6.54 -46.59
N LYS A 734 26.75 -6.37 -45.55
CA LYS A 734 26.48 -5.44 -44.45
C LYS A 734 26.24 -4.02 -45.00
N ASP A 735 25.23 -3.34 -44.49
CA ASP A 735 24.83 -1.96 -44.83
C ASP A 735 24.39 -1.77 -46.31
N LYS A 736 24.12 -2.84 -47.07
CA LYS A 736 23.78 -2.81 -48.51
C LYS A 736 22.40 -3.36 -48.88
N VAL A 737 21.67 -3.92 -47.93
CA VAL A 737 20.39 -4.60 -48.21
C VAL A 737 19.23 -3.90 -47.52
N CYS A 738 18.02 -4.21 -47.97
CA CYS A 738 16.76 -3.73 -47.43
C CYS A 738 15.63 -4.68 -47.84
N GLY A 739 14.45 -4.52 -47.24
CA GLY A 739 13.30 -5.41 -47.40
C GLY A 739 12.74 -5.82 -46.05
N LEU A 740 11.88 -6.85 -46.05
CA LEU A 740 11.36 -7.45 -44.83
C LEU A 740 12.47 -7.99 -43.90
N CYS A 741 13.61 -8.40 -44.44
CA CYS A 741 14.75 -8.88 -43.66
C CYS A 741 15.56 -7.80 -42.91
N GLY A 742 15.16 -6.53 -42.98
CA GLY A 742 15.92 -5.42 -42.39
C GLY A 742 17.10 -4.99 -43.27
N ASN A 743 18.05 -4.22 -42.71
CA ASN A 743 19.13 -3.59 -43.49
C ASN A 743 20.55 -4.15 -43.24
N PHE A 744 20.68 -5.11 -42.31
CA PHE A 744 21.93 -5.79 -41.97
C PHE A 744 23.05 -4.79 -41.61
N ASN A 745 22.79 -3.89 -40.66
CA ASN A 745 23.75 -2.91 -40.14
C ASN A 745 24.28 -3.26 -38.73
N LEU A 746 23.74 -4.30 -38.09
CA LEU A 746 23.92 -4.74 -36.69
C LEU A 746 23.15 -3.94 -35.64
N ASN A 747 22.05 -3.28 -36.01
CA ASN A 747 21.15 -2.52 -35.14
C ASN A 747 19.69 -2.95 -35.33
N THR A 748 19.06 -3.47 -34.28
CA THR A 748 17.67 -3.95 -34.33
C THR A 748 16.63 -2.83 -34.34
N GLU A 749 17.03 -1.59 -34.03
CA GLU A 749 16.06 -0.50 -33.85
C GLU A 749 15.54 0.04 -35.19
N ASP A 750 16.40 0.14 -36.22
CA ASP A 750 16.03 0.68 -37.54
C ASP A 750 15.63 -0.36 -38.59
N ASP A 751 15.61 -1.65 -38.22
CA ASP A 751 15.15 -2.77 -39.07
C ASP A 751 13.73 -2.58 -39.67
N LEU A 752 12.84 -1.83 -39.00
CA LEU A 752 11.50 -1.51 -39.50
C LEU A 752 11.50 -0.25 -40.40
N THR A 753 12.46 -0.17 -41.31
CA THR A 753 12.53 0.91 -42.31
C THR A 753 11.69 0.54 -43.54
N THR A 754 10.68 1.36 -43.84
CA THR A 754 9.82 1.21 -45.02
C THR A 754 10.60 1.35 -46.32
N LYS A 755 10.01 0.88 -47.44
CA LYS A 755 10.54 1.11 -48.79
C LYS A 755 10.72 2.60 -49.15
N GLY A 756 9.95 3.48 -48.50
CA GLY A 756 10.11 4.94 -48.60
C GLY A 756 11.29 5.52 -47.81
N ASN A 757 12.08 4.68 -47.13
CA ASN A 757 13.17 5.05 -46.22
C ASN A 757 12.70 5.86 -44.98
N TYR A 758 11.51 5.55 -44.48
CA TYR A 758 11.01 6.04 -43.18
C TYR A 758 11.02 4.90 -42.15
N LEU A 759 11.59 5.16 -40.97
CA LEU A 759 11.49 4.25 -39.83
C LEU A 759 10.08 4.36 -39.21
N VAL A 760 9.42 3.22 -39.05
CA VAL A 760 8.06 3.14 -38.49
C VAL A 760 8.04 2.21 -37.27
N ALA A 761 7.08 2.44 -36.37
CA ALA A 761 6.84 1.56 -35.22
C ALA A 761 5.82 0.45 -35.55
N ASP A 762 4.91 0.69 -36.49
CA ASP A 762 3.91 -0.29 -36.89
C ASP A 762 4.47 -1.29 -37.92
N VAL A 763 4.26 -2.57 -37.61
CA VAL A 763 4.68 -3.70 -38.44
C VAL A 763 3.79 -3.84 -39.68
N VAL A 764 2.53 -3.41 -39.62
CA VAL A 764 1.59 -3.44 -40.75
C VAL A 764 1.97 -2.39 -41.79
N GLU A 765 2.19 -1.14 -41.37
CA GLU A 765 2.75 -0.07 -42.21
C GLU A 765 4.09 -0.49 -42.85
N PHE A 766 5.01 -1.03 -42.05
CA PHE A 766 6.29 -1.57 -42.54
C PHE A 766 6.10 -2.62 -43.64
N GLY A 767 5.34 -3.68 -43.35
CA GLY A 767 5.18 -4.81 -44.27
C GLY A 767 4.44 -4.44 -45.55
N ASN A 768 3.38 -3.63 -45.45
CA ASN A 768 2.64 -3.12 -46.62
C ASN A 768 3.54 -2.29 -47.55
N SER A 769 4.54 -1.57 -47.03
CA SER A 769 5.47 -0.79 -47.85
C SER A 769 6.39 -1.66 -48.75
N TRP A 770 6.57 -2.94 -48.39
CA TRP A 770 7.47 -3.88 -49.07
C TRP A 770 6.77 -4.83 -50.06
N LYS A 771 5.51 -4.53 -50.45
CA LYS A 771 4.82 -5.25 -51.53
C LYS A 771 5.62 -5.16 -52.84
N ALA A 772 5.80 -6.30 -53.50
CA ALA A 772 6.42 -6.38 -54.82
C ALA A 772 5.40 -6.03 -55.93
N ASP A 773 4.12 -6.34 -55.71
CA ASP A 773 3.05 -6.13 -56.68
C ASP A 773 2.12 -4.98 -56.27
N SER A 774 1.95 -4.01 -57.19
CA SER A 774 1.08 -2.85 -57.01
C SER A 774 -0.42 -3.19 -56.95
N MET A 775 -0.83 -4.37 -57.40
CA MET A 775 -2.24 -4.80 -57.41
C MET A 775 -2.70 -5.40 -56.07
N CYS A 776 -1.78 -5.62 -55.13
CA CYS A 776 -2.10 -6.19 -53.82
C CYS A 776 -2.74 -5.18 -52.87
N SER A 777 -3.84 -5.58 -52.24
CA SER A 777 -4.46 -4.86 -51.11
C SER A 777 -3.49 -4.70 -49.93
N ASP A 778 -3.64 -3.62 -49.18
CA ASP A 778 -2.98 -3.48 -47.87
C ASP A 778 -3.59 -4.46 -46.85
N VAL A 779 -2.75 -4.99 -45.97
CA VAL A 779 -3.20 -5.63 -44.72
C VAL A 779 -3.71 -4.51 -43.81
N SER A 780 -4.97 -4.60 -43.35
CA SER A 780 -5.59 -3.58 -42.47
C SER A 780 -5.78 -4.05 -41.02
N GLU A 781 -5.88 -5.35 -40.79
CA GLU A 781 -5.97 -5.98 -39.47
C GLU A 781 -5.14 -7.25 -39.45
N GLN A 782 -4.22 -7.39 -38.49
CA GLN A 782 -3.60 -8.69 -38.20
C GLN A 782 -4.50 -9.48 -37.26
N LYS A 783 -4.92 -10.68 -37.67
CA LYS A 783 -5.65 -11.64 -36.82
C LYS A 783 -4.94 -12.98 -36.85
N PHE A 784 -4.29 -13.34 -35.76
CA PHE A 784 -3.49 -14.57 -35.72
C PHE A 784 -4.37 -15.84 -35.56
N PRO A 785 -3.86 -17.05 -35.86
CA PRO A 785 -4.72 -18.22 -35.98
C PRO A 785 -5.45 -18.61 -34.69
N CYS A 786 -4.92 -18.32 -33.50
CA CYS A 786 -5.64 -18.57 -32.25
C CYS A 786 -6.85 -17.63 -32.06
N GLU A 787 -6.76 -16.39 -32.54
CA GLU A 787 -7.90 -15.45 -32.54
C GLU A 787 -8.98 -15.89 -33.54
N ARG A 788 -8.58 -16.44 -34.70
CA ARG A 788 -9.48 -17.02 -35.70
C ARG A 788 -10.10 -18.35 -35.24
N ASN A 789 -9.36 -19.15 -34.46
CA ASN A 789 -9.75 -20.48 -33.98
C ASN A 789 -9.54 -20.65 -32.46
N PRO A 790 -10.28 -19.92 -31.58
CA PRO A 790 -10.03 -19.96 -30.12
C PRO A 790 -10.14 -21.37 -29.51
N TYR A 791 -10.98 -22.22 -30.09
CA TYR A 791 -11.16 -23.61 -29.67
C TYR A 791 -9.88 -24.48 -29.83
N CYS A 792 -8.89 -24.04 -30.61
CA CYS A 792 -7.60 -24.73 -30.75
C CYS A 792 -6.55 -24.28 -29.71
N GLU A 793 -6.74 -23.15 -29.02
CA GLU A 793 -5.74 -22.55 -28.13
C GLU A 793 -5.27 -23.49 -27.01
N ALA A 794 -6.21 -24.17 -26.34
CA ALA A 794 -5.89 -25.16 -25.30
C ALA A 794 -5.08 -26.36 -25.84
N TRP A 795 -5.31 -26.77 -27.10
CA TRP A 795 -4.51 -27.82 -27.75
C TRP A 795 -3.10 -27.32 -28.10
N ALA A 796 -3.01 -26.09 -28.63
CA ALA A 796 -1.75 -25.42 -28.94
C ALA A 796 -0.86 -25.30 -27.69
N HIS A 797 -1.38 -24.76 -26.58
CA HIS A 797 -0.65 -24.65 -25.31
C HIS A 797 -0.12 -26.00 -24.81
N ARG A 798 -0.95 -27.05 -24.88
CA ARG A 798 -0.57 -28.40 -24.46
C ARG A 798 0.51 -29.02 -25.36
N LYS A 799 0.48 -28.78 -26.67
CA LYS A 799 1.45 -29.36 -27.62
C LYS A 799 2.77 -28.59 -27.66
N CYS A 800 2.72 -27.26 -27.71
CA CYS A 800 3.90 -26.40 -27.67
C CYS A 800 4.59 -26.38 -26.30
N GLY A 801 3.95 -26.92 -25.25
CA GLY A 801 4.56 -27.19 -23.94
C GLY A 801 5.95 -27.84 -24.03
N ILE A 802 6.17 -28.74 -25.01
CA ILE A 802 7.46 -29.41 -25.23
C ILE A 802 8.66 -28.45 -25.30
N ILE A 803 8.49 -27.23 -25.86
CA ILE A 803 9.55 -26.22 -25.97
C ILE A 803 10.04 -25.77 -24.58
N LYS A 804 9.17 -25.80 -23.56
CA LYS A 804 9.45 -25.43 -22.17
C LYS A 804 9.74 -26.63 -21.26
N GLU A 805 9.50 -27.85 -21.72
CA GLU A 805 9.69 -29.09 -20.96
C GLU A 805 11.15 -29.58 -20.93
N SER A 806 11.41 -30.62 -20.13
CA SER A 806 12.74 -31.20 -19.91
C SER A 806 13.46 -31.65 -21.19
N THR A 807 12.71 -32.02 -22.24
CA THR A 807 13.24 -32.36 -23.57
C THR A 807 14.23 -31.32 -24.13
N PHE A 808 14.01 -30.04 -23.82
CA PHE A 808 14.86 -28.93 -24.27
C PHE A 808 15.70 -28.29 -23.16
N GLN A 809 15.77 -28.89 -21.96
CA GLN A 809 16.40 -28.30 -20.77
C GLN A 809 17.87 -27.86 -20.99
N HIS A 810 18.65 -28.64 -21.72
CA HIS A 810 20.04 -28.28 -22.05
C HIS A 810 20.16 -27.11 -23.04
N CYS A 811 19.11 -26.84 -23.81
CA CYS A 811 19.02 -25.71 -24.74
C CYS A 811 18.53 -24.43 -24.05
N HIS A 812 17.66 -24.52 -23.04
CA HIS A 812 17.14 -23.36 -22.28
C HIS A 812 18.25 -22.46 -21.70
N LYS A 813 19.41 -23.02 -21.35
CA LYS A 813 20.59 -22.27 -20.87
C LYS A 813 21.32 -21.46 -21.97
N LYS A 814 21.02 -21.68 -23.26
CA LYS A 814 21.75 -21.13 -24.41
C LYS A 814 20.87 -20.39 -25.42
N VAL A 815 19.60 -20.77 -25.54
CA VAL A 815 18.64 -20.17 -26.48
C VAL A 815 17.34 -19.90 -25.76
N ASP A 816 16.95 -18.63 -25.69
CA ASP A 816 15.65 -18.22 -25.15
C ASP A 816 14.50 -18.96 -25.86
N ASN A 817 13.63 -19.58 -25.06
CA ASN A 817 12.53 -20.39 -25.54
C ASN A 817 11.23 -19.59 -25.74
N LYS A 818 11.10 -18.40 -25.14
CA LYS A 818 9.85 -17.61 -25.15
C LYS A 818 9.35 -17.28 -26.57
N PRO A 819 10.14 -16.64 -27.47
CA PRO A 819 9.65 -16.27 -28.80
C PRO A 819 9.34 -17.49 -29.69
N TYR A 820 9.98 -18.64 -29.46
CA TYR A 820 9.68 -19.87 -30.19
C TYR A 820 8.43 -20.57 -29.65
N TYR A 821 8.20 -20.52 -28.33
CA TYR A 821 6.96 -20.98 -27.73
C TYR A 821 5.77 -20.18 -28.24
N ASP A 822 5.85 -18.85 -28.21
CA ASP A 822 4.75 -17.98 -28.62
C ASP A 822 4.40 -18.17 -30.11
N ALA A 823 5.40 -18.24 -30.98
CA ALA A 823 5.20 -18.57 -32.39
C ALA A 823 4.58 -19.97 -32.57
N CYS A 824 5.05 -20.98 -31.82
CA CYS A 824 4.46 -22.32 -31.86
C CYS A 824 2.96 -22.30 -31.51
N ILE A 825 2.52 -21.49 -30.54
CA ILE A 825 1.10 -21.38 -30.19
C ILE A 825 0.28 -20.92 -31.39
N GLN A 826 0.69 -19.83 -32.04
CA GLN A 826 -0.02 -19.30 -33.21
C GLN A 826 -0.04 -20.32 -34.36
N GLU A 827 1.09 -20.97 -34.64
CA GLU A 827 1.19 -22.04 -35.65
C GLU A 827 0.35 -23.28 -35.35
N ALA A 828 0.19 -23.63 -34.08
CA ALA A 828 -0.61 -24.78 -33.66
C ALA A 828 -2.12 -24.51 -33.67
N CYS A 829 -2.53 -23.24 -33.73
CA CYS A 829 -3.93 -22.84 -33.96
C CYS A 829 -4.31 -22.76 -35.46
N ALA A 830 -3.35 -22.91 -36.36
CA ALA A 830 -3.59 -23.01 -37.79
C ALA A 830 -4.12 -24.41 -38.20
N CYS A 831 -4.99 -24.41 -39.21
CA CYS A 831 -5.62 -25.57 -39.86
C CYS A 831 -6.74 -26.33 -39.12
N ASP A 832 -7.77 -26.70 -39.89
CA ASP A 832 -8.74 -27.74 -39.54
C ASP A 832 -8.13 -29.14 -39.71
N MET A 833 -8.67 -30.09 -38.91
CA MET A 833 -8.31 -31.50 -38.64
C MET A 833 -7.07 -32.19 -39.26
N GLU A 834 -6.78 -32.06 -40.56
CA GLU A 834 -5.67 -32.78 -41.23
C GLU A 834 -4.34 -32.01 -41.21
N GLY A 835 -4.36 -30.67 -41.12
CA GLY A 835 -3.15 -29.83 -41.19
C GLY A 835 -2.42 -29.60 -39.86
N LYS A 836 -3.06 -29.85 -38.71
CA LYS A 836 -2.64 -29.37 -37.37
C LYS A 836 -1.23 -29.76 -36.93
N TYR A 837 -0.71 -30.91 -37.37
CA TYR A 837 0.65 -31.33 -37.03
C TYR A 837 1.73 -30.58 -37.82
N LEU A 838 1.39 -29.92 -38.94
CA LEU A 838 2.38 -29.36 -39.85
C LEU A 838 3.08 -28.12 -39.26
N GLY A 839 2.33 -27.05 -38.98
CA GLY A 839 2.85 -25.79 -38.40
C GLY A 839 3.49 -26.01 -37.02
N PHE A 840 2.85 -26.83 -36.18
CA PHE A 840 3.42 -27.29 -34.90
C PHE A 840 4.80 -27.94 -35.08
N CYS A 841 4.93 -28.95 -35.95
CA CYS A 841 6.19 -29.67 -36.14
C CYS A 841 7.28 -28.80 -36.79
N THR A 842 6.91 -27.84 -37.64
CA THR A 842 7.86 -26.85 -38.18
C THR A 842 8.35 -25.92 -37.07
N SER A 843 7.47 -25.37 -36.24
CA SER A 843 7.83 -24.49 -35.12
C SER A 843 8.81 -25.13 -34.12
N VAL A 844 8.51 -26.35 -33.67
CA VAL A 844 9.41 -27.08 -32.75
C VAL A 844 10.74 -27.44 -33.44
N ALA A 845 10.73 -27.70 -34.76
CA ALA A 845 11.96 -27.92 -35.52
C ALA A 845 12.84 -26.67 -35.60
N VAL A 846 12.26 -25.47 -35.75
CA VAL A 846 13.02 -24.21 -35.75
C VAL A 846 13.71 -23.97 -34.40
N TYR A 847 13.04 -24.25 -33.27
CA TYR A 847 13.71 -24.17 -31.96
C TYR A 847 14.83 -25.20 -31.82
N ALA A 848 14.59 -26.45 -32.23
CA ALA A 848 15.62 -27.49 -32.22
C ALA A 848 16.82 -27.16 -33.11
N GLU A 849 16.63 -26.49 -34.25
CA GLU A 849 17.73 -26.00 -35.08
C GLU A 849 18.52 -24.88 -34.39
N ALA A 850 17.85 -23.95 -33.69
CA ALA A 850 18.53 -22.94 -32.89
C ALA A 850 19.37 -23.59 -31.77
N CYS A 851 18.86 -24.63 -31.11
CA CYS A 851 19.62 -25.45 -30.16
C CYS A 851 20.85 -26.11 -30.80
N ASN A 852 20.67 -26.72 -31.98
CA ASN A 852 21.76 -27.35 -32.73
C ASN A 852 22.85 -26.33 -33.10
N LYS A 853 22.46 -25.13 -33.56
CA LYS A 853 23.37 -24.00 -33.85
C LYS A 853 24.11 -23.51 -32.60
N ALA A 854 23.47 -23.55 -31.42
CA ALA A 854 24.11 -23.31 -30.11
C ALA A 854 24.95 -24.51 -29.58
N GLY A 855 25.18 -25.54 -30.40
CA GLY A 855 25.97 -26.72 -30.06
C GLY A 855 25.28 -27.65 -29.06
N VAL A 856 23.95 -27.79 -29.14
CA VAL A 856 23.17 -28.73 -28.33
C VAL A 856 22.27 -29.56 -29.25
N CYS A 857 22.63 -30.82 -29.46
CA CYS A 857 21.81 -31.75 -30.23
C CYS A 857 20.61 -32.23 -29.37
N ILE A 858 19.38 -31.99 -29.84
CA ILE A 858 18.15 -32.40 -29.17
C ILE A 858 17.39 -33.40 -30.06
N ASP A 859 17.19 -34.64 -29.59
CA ASP A 859 16.29 -35.61 -30.24
C ASP A 859 14.90 -35.58 -29.59
N TRP A 860 14.01 -34.80 -30.18
CA TRP A 860 12.67 -34.49 -29.66
C TRP A 860 11.52 -35.19 -30.41
N ARG A 861 11.82 -35.87 -31.52
CA ARG A 861 10.81 -36.51 -32.38
C ARG A 861 10.61 -37.96 -31.97
N THR A 862 9.35 -38.36 -31.81
CA THR A 862 8.98 -39.73 -31.41
C THR A 862 8.02 -40.35 -32.44
N PRO A 863 7.70 -41.65 -32.35
CA PRO A 863 6.66 -42.24 -33.19
C PRO A 863 5.30 -41.53 -33.10
N ASP A 864 4.98 -40.90 -31.97
CA ASP A 864 3.68 -40.25 -31.75
C ASP A 864 3.75 -38.72 -31.79
N LEU A 865 4.95 -38.16 -31.99
CA LEU A 865 5.19 -36.72 -32.08
C LEU A 865 6.14 -36.39 -33.24
N CYS A 866 5.59 -35.77 -34.29
CA CYS A 866 6.36 -35.32 -35.45
C CYS A 866 7.21 -36.42 -36.11
N ARG A 867 6.61 -37.63 -36.22
CA ARG A 867 7.21 -38.86 -36.75
C ARG A 867 8.05 -38.59 -38.00
N LYS A 868 9.32 -39.00 -37.96
CA LYS A 868 10.18 -39.07 -39.15
C LYS A 868 9.67 -40.22 -40.02
N TYR A 869 8.97 -39.93 -41.12
CA TYR A 869 8.77 -40.94 -42.16
C TYR A 869 10.12 -41.16 -42.86
N GLN A 870 10.73 -42.31 -42.61
CA GLN A 870 11.78 -42.81 -43.48
C GLN A 870 11.10 -43.22 -44.78
N LEU A 871 11.07 -42.30 -45.76
CA LEU A 871 10.66 -42.65 -47.12
C LEU A 871 11.62 -43.74 -47.61
N PHE A 872 11.04 -44.84 -48.10
CA PHE A 872 11.79 -45.90 -48.75
C PHE A 872 12.50 -45.29 -49.97
N TYR A 873 13.82 -45.18 -49.90
CA TYR A 873 14.64 -45.03 -51.09
C TYR A 873 14.84 -46.43 -51.69
N SER A 874 14.04 -46.71 -52.71
CA SER A 874 14.23 -47.78 -53.70
C SER A 874 14.43 -47.14 -55.06
#